data_AF-A0A182F4X3-F1
#
_entry.id   AF-A0A182F4X3-F1
#
_cell.length_a   1.000
_cell.length_b   1.000
_cell.length_c   1.000
_cell.angle_alpha   90.00
_cell.angle_beta   90.00
_cell.angle_gamma   90.00
#
_symmetry.space_group_name_H-M   'P 1'
#
loop_
_entity.id
_entity.type
_entity.pdbx_description
1 polymer ?
#
loop_
_entity_poly.entity_id
_entity_poly.type
_entity_poly.pdbx_seq_one_letter_code
_entity_poly.pdbx_strand_id
1 'polypeptide(L)'
;MNSQTFLTLLLFLIPEVTFSMPRADFGIAQTVPSSLKVADRASGLRQTFDMLDNFSLTIKSGYPLLILIRDMFTSIATKLSADGMALMDAIVALANDDSGPVTTAFNQANKAIATLDALLKVGLRTELDTLTANLGPRLTDQLVDGFQSINRALQALAIALGELQEALIRAQQAGGAGPNVAAIPDQGVFSAFVAKAQIQERFSAAASAIDALDNNTLAITSNYTLLSNMSAAVGGIANRSTVALLNFTSEMQALNGYTYESMQEALTRAGQILTSIKTLISSGFNNEYTVLENRNKTYISDMFKDSFNRLSIVLSSFQLSFSRIVNNLDAIIQGTLRVDPAADLAVRLAQVASLRRVFEVRQASTYLRGAAIAPLNYTVKSALENIVRGDGFTVNAESKSQEAILLTQQTVEQFDSDLSYMTTDALYTIEYAGIIYEGESFDFLLPNLEAISTYAKYLKGPLGQLNDTFSAASVAEKTNLLNQTITNYTTQSDTFDDDLVTLYGVHVSRAIQSVVQVLVASGPYGRYCYHKHYPLVLRLAMDNYEDISLCYQREMDRLYHTQGMITGVVELVLYNVEQLLNTLTLCVDTTPCPSACDACVRTIGKYYKTMAKLTDEKYDLLLQFIPYETSASLQRLKSCVEFAKYKLLAEVHDIVVDVFACEVNGP
;
A
#
# COMPACT_ATOMS: atom_id res chain seq x y z
N MET A 1 62.40 40.27 -56.05
CA MET A 1 63.52 39.50 -55.46
C MET A 1 62.91 38.27 -54.82
N ASN A 2 62.70 37.21 -55.62
CA ASN A 2 63.60 36.07 -55.87
C ASN A 2 63.42 35.02 -54.77
N SER A 3 62.79 33.86 -54.98
CA SER A 3 62.95 32.84 -56.03
C SER A 3 64.40 32.33 -56.14
N GLN A 4 64.54 31.02 -55.93
CA GLN A 4 65.72 30.18 -56.23
C GLN A 4 66.93 30.30 -55.31
N THR A 5 67.04 29.38 -54.34
CA THR A 5 68.25 28.58 -54.03
C THR A 5 68.01 27.61 -52.87
N PHE A 6 67.11 26.65 -53.05
CA PHE A 6 67.17 25.35 -52.33
C PHE A 6 66.83 24.17 -53.26
N LEU A 7 67.01 24.41 -54.56
CA LEU A 7 66.93 23.43 -55.64
C LEU A 7 68.33 22.87 -55.89
N THR A 8 68.86 22.13 -54.92
CA THR A 8 70.05 21.27 -55.11
C THR A 8 69.96 20.05 -54.20
N LEU A 9 68.74 19.53 -54.06
CA LEU A 9 68.48 18.16 -53.60
C LEU A 9 67.27 17.63 -54.37
N LEU A 10 67.37 17.65 -55.71
CA LEU A 10 66.45 16.95 -56.59
C LEU A 10 67.11 15.64 -57.00
N LEU A 11 66.31 14.57 -56.93
CA LEU A 11 66.47 13.25 -57.55
C LEU A 11 67.34 12.24 -56.82
N PHE A 12 66.70 11.42 -55.97
CA PHE A 12 66.39 10.05 -56.37
C PHE A 12 65.21 9.50 -55.52
N LEU A 13 64.10 9.19 -56.22
CA LEU A 13 63.16 8.08 -56.00
C LEU A 13 62.28 8.01 -54.73
N ILE A 14 60.97 8.15 -54.97
CA ILE A 14 59.90 7.42 -54.26
C ILE A 14 60.01 5.94 -54.68
N PRO A 15 59.96 4.97 -53.73
CA PRO A 15 58.69 4.33 -53.40
C PRO A 15 58.38 4.30 -51.89
N GLU A 16 57.09 4.41 -51.63
CA GLU A 16 56.32 3.96 -50.46
C GLU A 16 57.10 3.26 -49.34
N VAL A 17 57.07 3.88 -48.15
CA VAL A 17 56.95 3.12 -46.91
C VAL A 17 55.68 3.61 -46.22
N THR A 18 54.55 3.07 -46.65
CA THR A 18 53.42 2.93 -45.75
C THR A 18 53.91 2.09 -44.58
N PHE A 19 54.16 2.72 -43.42
CA PHE A 19 54.08 1.98 -42.17
C PHE A 19 52.61 1.61 -41.99
N SER A 20 52.16 0.54 -42.64
CA SER A 20 51.04 -0.24 -42.12
C SER A 20 51.54 -0.79 -40.78
N MET A 21 51.09 -0.19 -39.68
CA MET A 21 51.13 -0.89 -38.40
C MET A 21 50.53 -2.28 -38.64
N PRO A 22 51.12 -3.36 -38.08
CA PRO A 22 50.48 -4.66 -38.09
C PRO A 22 49.06 -4.46 -37.51
N ARG A 23 48.06 -4.72 -38.34
CA ARG A 23 46.66 -4.67 -37.94
C ARG A 23 46.33 -6.03 -37.37
N ALA A 24 45.80 -6.00 -36.16
CA ALA A 24 45.52 -7.22 -35.43
C ALA A 24 44.07 -7.66 -35.65
N ASP A 25 43.90 -8.96 -35.92
CA ASP A 25 42.76 -9.49 -36.64
C ASP A 25 42.54 -10.97 -36.28
N PHE A 26 42.07 -11.24 -35.06
CA PHE A 26 41.58 -12.56 -34.63
C PHE A 26 42.58 -13.74 -34.82
N GLY A 27 43.88 -13.48 -34.67
CA GLY A 27 44.93 -14.49 -34.83
C GLY A 27 45.26 -14.83 -36.29
N ILE A 28 44.98 -13.92 -37.23
CA ILE A 28 45.46 -13.99 -38.62
C ILE A 28 46.20 -12.71 -39.03
N ALA A 29 47.15 -12.85 -39.95
CA ALA A 29 47.93 -11.73 -40.47
C ALA A 29 47.18 -10.85 -41.50
N GLN A 30 46.00 -11.29 -41.98
CA GLN A 30 45.20 -10.55 -42.96
C GLN A 30 44.09 -9.76 -42.27
N THR A 31 43.76 -8.58 -42.83
CA THR A 31 42.77 -7.69 -42.21
C THR A 31 41.35 -8.23 -42.24
N VAL A 32 40.71 -8.35 -41.07
CA VAL A 32 39.30 -8.69 -40.92
C VAL A 32 38.49 -7.40 -40.77
N PRO A 33 37.64 -7.04 -41.75
CA PRO A 33 36.83 -5.83 -41.64
C PRO A 33 35.95 -5.86 -40.38
N SER A 34 36.12 -4.87 -39.49
CA SER A 34 35.38 -4.65 -38.23
C SER A 34 35.96 -5.24 -36.94
N SER A 35 37.18 -5.80 -36.92
CA SER A 35 37.90 -6.17 -35.69
C SER A 35 37.95 -5.04 -34.65
N LEU A 36 38.29 -3.83 -35.09
CA LEU A 36 38.27 -2.61 -34.25
C LEU A 36 36.90 -2.32 -33.62
N LYS A 37 35.80 -2.52 -34.37
CA LYS A 37 34.45 -2.28 -33.83
C LYS A 37 34.08 -3.30 -32.75
N VAL A 38 34.65 -4.51 -32.81
CA VAL A 38 34.48 -5.53 -31.76
C VAL A 38 35.26 -5.12 -30.51
N ALA A 39 36.51 -4.67 -30.67
CA ALA A 39 37.32 -4.15 -29.56
C ALA A 39 36.67 -2.91 -28.89
N ASP A 40 36.14 -1.97 -29.67
CA ASP A 40 35.45 -0.78 -29.15
C ASP A 40 34.19 -1.15 -28.35
N ARG A 41 33.37 -2.06 -28.88
CA ARG A 41 32.15 -2.51 -28.20
C ARG A 41 32.46 -3.29 -26.92
N ALA A 42 33.48 -4.15 -26.96
CA ALA A 42 33.93 -4.87 -25.77
C ALA A 42 34.46 -3.90 -24.70
N SER A 43 35.22 -2.88 -25.10
CA SER A 43 35.70 -1.82 -24.20
C SER A 43 34.56 -1.02 -23.57
N GLY A 44 33.49 -0.72 -24.32
CA GLY A 44 32.30 -0.08 -23.79
C GLY A 44 31.55 -0.96 -22.78
N LEU A 45 31.38 -2.25 -23.08
CA LEU A 45 30.74 -3.19 -22.16
C LEU A 45 31.58 -3.44 -20.89
N ARG A 46 32.91 -3.41 -21.01
CA ARG A 46 33.83 -3.48 -19.87
C ARG A 46 33.54 -2.37 -18.85
N GLN A 47 33.30 -1.15 -19.32
CA GLN A 47 32.93 -0.02 -18.45
C GLN A 47 31.58 -0.27 -17.76
N THR A 48 30.62 -0.87 -18.45
CA THR A 48 29.33 -1.23 -17.83
C THR A 48 29.49 -2.26 -16.70
N PHE A 49 30.39 -3.24 -16.87
CA PHE A 49 30.70 -4.20 -15.80
C PHE A 49 31.42 -3.53 -14.62
N ASP A 50 32.38 -2.66 -14.89
CA ASP A 50 33.11 -1.89 -13.86
C ASP A 50 32.16 -1.05 -12.99
N MET A 51 31.12 -0.47 -13.60
CA MET A 51 30.09 0.28 -12.87
C MET A 51 29.27 -0.56 -11.88
N LEU A 52 29.22 -1.89 -12.04
CA LEU A 52 28.46 -2.75 -11.13
C LEU A 52 29.06 -2.74 -9.73
N ASP A 53 30.38 -2.65 -9.58
CA ASP A 53 31.03 -2.62 -8.25
C ASP A 53 31.16 -1.19 -7.68
N ASN A 54 30.68 -0.18 -8.43
CA ASN A 54 30.79 1.23 -8.06
C ASN A 54 29.56 1.76 -7.30
N PHE A 55 29.14 1.05 -6.25
CA PHE A 55 28.14 1.57 -5.31
C PHE A 55 28.61 1.44 -3.86
N SER A 56 28.67 2.57 -3.15
CA SER A 56 28.95 2.59 -1.70
C SER A 56 27.67 2.92 -0.93
N LEU A 57 27.02 1.90 -0.37
CA LEU A 57 25.82 2.07 0.45
C LEU A 57 26.18 1.92 1.94
N THR A 58 26.12 3.02 2.70
CA THR A 58 26.35 2.98 4.15
C THR A 58 25.02 2.90 4.90
N ILE A 59 24.73 1.74 5.49
CA ILE A 59 23.56 1.53 6.36
C ILE A 59 23.86 2.09 7.76
N LYS A 60 23.13 3.12 8.18
CA LYS A 60 23.30 3.77 9.50
C LYS A 60 22.48 3.16 10.63
N SER A 61 21.48 2.33 10.33
CA SER A 61 20.49 1.86 11.31
C SER A 61 20.98 0.78 12.26
N GLY A 62 22.20 0.24 12.08
CA GLY A 62 22.73 -0.87 12.88
C GLY A 62 21.94 -2.18 12.74
N TYR A 63 20.88 -2.22 11.93
CA TYR A 63 19.99 -3.36 11.81
C TYR A 63 20.68 -4.50 11.04
N PRO A 64 20.92 -5.67 11.68
CA PRO A 64 21.78 -6.71 11.10
C PRO A 64 21.31 -7.23 9.74
N LEU A 65 20.00 -7.32 9.54
CA LEU A 65 19.43 -7.82 8.29
C LEU A 65 19.74 -6.88 7.10
N LEU A 66 19.67 -5.56 7.28
CA LEU A 66 20.00 -4.61 6.20
C LEU A 66 21.49 -4.61 5.85
N ILE A 67 22.34 -4.79 6.86
CA ILE A 67 23.79 -4.94 6.69
C ILE A 67 24.08 -6.23 5.89
N LEU A 68 23.46 -7.35 6.26
CA LEU A 68 23.58 -8.62 5.55
C LEU A 68 23.14 -8.51 4.09
N ILE A 69 21.97 -7.90 3.84
CA ILE A 69 21.44 -7.74 2.47
C ILE A 69 22.39 -6.88 1.62
N ARG A 70 22.88 -5.76 2.15
CA ARG A 70 23.89 -4.94 1.47
C ARG A 70 25.12 -5.78 1.11
N ASP A 71 25.63 -6.57 2.04
CA ASP A 71 26.84 -7.36 1.83
C ASP A 71 26.64 -8.42 0.75
N MET A 72 25.45 -9.05 0.68
CA MET A 72 25.10 -9.99 -0.39
C MET A 72 25.03 -9.31 -1.76
N PHE A 73 24.38 -8.14 -1.86
CA PHE A 73 24.32 -7.39 -3.12
C PHE A 73 25.71 -6.92 -3.58
N THR A 74 26.53 -6.47 -2.64
CA THR A 74 27.92 -6.08 -2.91
C THR A 74 28.71 -7.28 -3.43
N SER A 75 28.64 -8.44 -2.76
CA SER A 75 29.31 -9.67 -3.21
C SER A 75 28.90 -10.10 -4.64
N ILE A 76 27.59 -10.09 -4.94
CA ILE A 76 27.08 -10.40 -6.28
C ILE A 76 27.66 -9.45 -7.31
N ALA A 77 27.64 -8.15 -7.02
CA ALA A 77 28.10 -7.12 -7.94
C ALA A 77 29.60 -7.18 -8.19
N THR A 78 30.41 -7.34 -7.15
CA THR A 78 31.88 -7.46 -7.26
C THR A 78 32.26 -8.69 -8.11
N LYS A 79 31.65 -9.85 -7.86
CA LYS A 79 31.90 -11.07 -8.64
C LYS A 79 31.51 -10.90 -10.11
N LEU A 80 30.33 -10.31 -10.35
CA LEU A 80 29.82 -10.11 -11.71
C LEU A 80 30.64 -9.08 -12.49
N SER A 81 31.09 -8.01 -11.82
CA SER A 81 32.01 -7.02 -12.37
C SER A 81 33.32 -7.68 -12.79
N ALA A 82 33.96 -8.44 -11.88
CA ALA A 82 35.25 -9.06 -12.13
C ALA A 82 35.24 -10.02 -13.34
N ASP A 83 34.31 -10.99 -13.37
CA ASP A 83 34.24 -11.97 -14.46
C ASP A 83 33.76 -11.34 -15.77
N GLY A 84 32.86 -10.35 -15.69
CA GLY A 84 32.40 -9.58 -16.84
C GLY A 84 33.50 -8.75 -17.49
N MET A 85 34.31 -8.07 -16.69
CA MET A 85 35.49 -7.34 -17.16
C MET A 85 36.53 -8.27 -17.78
N ALA A 86 36.83 -9.40 -17.12
CA ALA A 86 37.78 -10.39 -17.63
C ALA A 86 37.35 -10.95 -19.00
N LEU A 87 36.05 -11.19 -19.20
CA LEU A 87 35.51 -11.56 -20.50
C LEU A 87 35.72 -10.46 -21.55
N MET A 88 35.38 -9.22 -21.23
CA MET A 88 35.54 -8.13 -22.19
C MET A 88 37.02 -7.88 -22.53
N ASP A 89 37.92 -7.98 -21.56
CA ASP A 89 39.38 -7.92 -21.78
C ASP A 89 39.85 -9.04 -22.71
N ALA A 90 39.35 -10.26 -22.55
CA ALA A 90 39.67 -11.38 -23.44
C ALA A 90 39.15 -11.17 -24.87
N ILE A 91 37.98 -10.53 -25.05
CA ILE A 91 37.44 -10.20 -26.38
C ILE A 91 38.25 -9.07 -27.03
N VAL A 92 38.67 -8.06 -26.25
CA VAL A 92 39.56 -7.00 -26.73
C VAL A 92 40.91 -7.58 -27.16
N ALA A 93 41.49 -8.48 -26.36
CA ALA A 93 42.74 -9.15 -26.70
C ALA A 93 42.59 -9.99 -27.98
N LEU A 94 41.53 -10.79 -28.09
CA LEU A 94 41.23 -11.59 -29.28
C LEU A 94 41.06 -10.72 -30.54
N ALA A 95 40.32 -9.62 -30.44
CA ALA A 95 40.13 -8.70 -31.57
C ALA A 95 41.43 -8.01 -31.99
N ASN A 96 42.41 -7.91 -31.08
CA ASN A 96 43.71 -7.30 -31.29
C ASN A 96 44.87 -8.32 -31.37
N ASP A 97 44.61 -9.60 -31.68
CA ASP A 97 45.66 -10.61 -31.88
C ASP A 97 46.05 -10.71 -33.37
N ASP A 98 47.33 -10.47 -33.69
CA ASP A 98 47.91 -10.48 -35.04
C ASP A 98 48.88 -11.64 -35.32
N SER A 99 49.17 -12.48 -34.32
CA SER A 99 50.37 -13.33 -34.33
C SER A 99 50.19 -14.72 -33.73
N GLY A 100 49.07 -14.99 -33.05
CA GLY A 100 48.75 -16.31 -32.49
C GLY A 100 48.14 -17.27 -33.52
N PRO A 101 48.26 -18.60 -33.35
CA PRO A 101 47.38 -19.54 -34.04
C PRO A 101 45.93 -19.22 -33.67
N VAL A 102 45.04 -19.08 -34.66
CA VAL A 102 43.59 -18.79 -34.49
C VAL A 102 42.99 -19.56 -33.31
N THR A 103 43.30 -20.85 -33.17
CA THR A 103 42.81 -21.68 -32.08
C THR A 103 43.21 -21.19 -30.68
N THR A 104 44.45 -20.74 -30.49
CA THR A 104 44.94 -20.25 -29.20
C THR A 104 44.28 -18.93 -28.82
N ALA A 105 44.12 -18.01 -29.78
CA ALA A 105 43.49 -16.71 -29.57
C ALA A 105 42.02 -16.87 -29.13
N PHE A 106 41.26 -17.72 -29.81
CA PHE A 106 39.84 -17.95 -29.50
C PHE A 106 39.63 -18.72 -28.18
N ASN A 107 40.55 -19.62 -27.81
CA ASN A 107 40.44 -20.39 -26.56
C ASN A 107 40.39 -19.51 -25.31
N GLN A 108 41.08 -18.36 -25.31
CA GLN A 108 41.07 -17.44 -24.16
C GLN A 108 39.71 -16.77 -23.98
N ALA A 109 39.12 -16.25 -25.06
CA ALA A 109 37.77 -15.67 -25.02
C ALA A 109 36.71 -16.72 -24.66
N ASN A 110 36.78 -17.92 -25.25
CA ASN A 110 35.86 -19.02 -24.92
C ASN A 110 35.97 -19.47 -23.46
N LYS A 111 37.18 -19.48 -22.89
CA LYS A 111 37.38 -19.75 -21.46
C LYS A 111 36.73 -18.69 -20.58
N ALA A 112 36.91 -17.41 -20.89
CA ALA A 112 36.31 -16.33 -20.11
C ALA A 112 34.77 -16.35 -20.19
N ILE A 113 34.20 -16.71 -21.35
CA ILE A 113 32.75 -16.93 -21.51
C ILE A 113 32.28 -18.05 -20.57
N ALA A 114 32.99 -19.19 -20.55
CA ALA A 114 32.65 -20.32 -19.71
C ALA A 114 32.74 -19.98 -18.21
N THR A 115 33.73 -19.17 -17.81
CA THR A 115 33.86 -18.69 -16.43
C THR A 115 32.65 -17.85 -16.00
N LEU A 116 32.26 -16.86 -16.80
CA LEU A 116 31.11 -16.01 -16.47
C LEU A 116 29.77 -16.78 -16.50
N ASP A 117 29.59 -17.70 -17.45
CA ASP A 117 28.41 -18.59 -17.49
C ASP A 117 28.34 -19.49 -16.24
N ALA A 118 29.48 -20.01 -15.77
CA ALA A 118 29.55 -20.79 -14.53
C ALA A 118 29.22 -19.94 -13.29
N LEU A 119 29.73 -18.70 -13.21
CA LEU A 119 29.39 -17.78 -12.13
C LEU A 119 27.87 -17.59 -12.02
N LEU A 120 27.22 -17.28 -13.14
CA LEU A 120 25.79 -16.98 -13.21
C LEU A 120 24.88 -18.19 -12.96
N LYS A 121 25.35 -19.41 -13.26
CA LYS A 121 24.58 -20.65 -13.02
C LYS A 121 24.73 -21.17 -11.59
N VAL A 122 25.94 -21.11 -11.04
CA VAL A 122 26.26 -21.78 -9.77
C VAL A 122 27.12 -20.96 -8.83
N GLY A 123 27.98 -20.06 -9.32
CA GLY A 123 28.93 -19.31 -8.49
C GLY A 123 28.33 -18.23 -7.56
N LEU A 124 27.06 -17.88 -7.75
CA LEU A 124 26.31 -16.92 -6.92
C LEU A 124 25.30 -17.59 -5.97
N ARG A 125 25.33 -18.93 -5.86
CA ARG A 125 24.31 -19.69 -5.13
C ARG A 125 24.29 -19.37 -3.64
N THR A 126 25.44 -19.17 -3.02
CA THR A 126 25.53 -18.80 -1.60
C THR A 126 24.81 -17.48 -1.31
N GLU A 127 25.02 -16.45 -2.13
CA GLU A 127 24.35 -15.16 -1.97
C GLU A 127 22.84 -15.26 -2.21
N LEU A 128 22.44 -15.97 -3.27
CA LEU A 128 21.03 -16.15 -3.61
C LEU A 128 20.29 -16.98 -2.54
N ASP A 129 20.88 -18.06 -2.03
CA ASP A 129 20.27 -18.87 -0.98
C ASP A 129 20.14 -18.06 0.32
N THR A 130 21.13 -17.22 0.64
CA THR A 130 21.09 -16.32 1.81
C THR A 130 19.99 -15.26 1.66
N LEU A 131 19.87 -14.63 0.49
CA LEU A 131 18.79 -13.68 0.21
C LEU A 131 17.42 -14.36 0.28
N THR A 132 17.27 -15.56 -0.29
CA THR A 132 16.03 -16.34 -0.25
C THR A 132 15.60 -16.65 1.17
N ALA A 133 16.54 -17.11 2.01
CA ALA A 133 16.26 -17.47 3.40
C ALA A 133 15.78 -16.29 4.25
N ASN A 134 16.20 -15.06 3.92
CA ASN A 134 15.91 -13.87 4.71
C ASN A 134 14.78 -12.99 4.14
N LEU A 135 14.58 -12.99 2.82
CA LEU A 135 13.63 -12.10 2.12
C LEU A 135 12.53 -12.85 1.36
N GLY A 136 12.61 -14.19 1.31
CA GLY A 136 11.79 -15.01 0.43
C GLY A 136 12.28 -15.02 -1.02
N PRO A 137 11.65 -15.82 -1.89
CA PRO A 137 12.20 -16.16 -3.21
C PRO A 137 12.06 -15.06 -4.27
N ARG A 138 11.14 -14.09 -4.07
CA ARG A 138 10.78 -13.13 -5.14
C ARG A 138 11.95 -12.34 -5.70
N LEU A 139 12.84 -11.85 -4.83
CA LEU A 139 13.99 -11.04 -5.24
C LEU A 139 15.04 -11.90 -5.98
N THR A 140 15.26 -13.10 -5.49
CA THR A 140 16.23 -14.04 -6.07
C THR A 140 15.73 -14.60 -7.39
N ASP A 141 14.43 -14.81 -7.54
CA ASP A 141 13.82 -15.19 -8.82
C ASP A 141 14.05 -14.10 -9.89
N GLN A 142 13.92 -12.82 -9.52
CA GLN A 142 14.22 -11.70 -10.43
C GLN A 142 15.69 -11.65 -10.85
N LEU A 143 16.61 -11.88 -9.91
CA LEU A 143 18.05 -11.95 -10.21
C LEU A 143 18.38 -13.13 -11.12
N VAL A 144 17.85 -14.31 -10.81
CA VAL A 144 18.02 -15.53 -11.60
C VAL A 144 17.46 -15.34 -13.01
N ASP A 145 16.30 -14.72 -13.17
CA ASP A 145 15.73 -14.38 -14.46
C ASP A 145 16.64 -13.44 -15.28
N GLY A 146 17.23 -12.45 -14.61
CA GLY A 146 18.26 -11.58 -15.19
C GLY A 146 19.48 -12.38 -15.65
N PHE A 147 20.01 -13.26 -14.80
CA PHE A 147 21.17 -14.11 -15.10
C PHE A 147 20.90 -15.07 -16.25
N GLN A 148 19.70 -15.63 -16.36
CA GLN A 148 19.31 -16.44 -17.51
C GLN A 148 19.38 -15.65 -18.83
N SER A 149 19.06 -14.36 -18.80
CA SER A 149 19.21 -13.49 -19.97
C SER A 149 20.67 -13.34 -20.38
N ILE A 150 21.56 -13.13 -19.41
CA ILE A 150 23.00 -13.02 -19.63
C ILE A 150 23.57 -14.36 -20.13
N ASN A 151 23.21 -15.48 -19.52
CA ASN A 151 23.65 -16.83 -19.95
C ASN A 151 23.27 -17.11 -21.41
N ARG A 152 22.04 -16.74 -21.84
CA ARG A 152 21.63 -16.87 -23.24
C ARG A 152 22.47 -15.99 -24.18
N ALA A 153 22.87 -14.79 -23.73
CA ALA A 153 23.76 -13.93 -24.50
C ALA A 153 25.19 -14.48 -24.59
N LEU A 154 25.70 -15.09 -23.51
CA LEU A 154 27.01 -15.75 -23.47
C LEU A 154 27.06 -16.98 -24.39
N GLN A 155 26.01 -17.79 -24.40
CA GLN A 155 25.87 -18.90 -25.34
C GLN A 155 25.84 -18.42 -26.79
N ALA A 156 25.08 -17.35 -27.06
CA ALA A 156 25.05 -16.73 -28.38
C ALA A 156 26.43 -16.24 -28.83
N LEU A 157 27.19 -15.64 -27.93
CA LEU A 157 28.54 -15.17 -28.18
C LEU A 157 29.51 -16.33 -28.40
N ALA A 158 29.45 -17.39 -27.59
CA ALA A 158 30.29 -18.58 -27.75
C ALA A 158 30.07 -19.24 -29.12
N ILE A 159 28.81 -19.38 -29.54
CA ILE A 159 28.45 -19.91 -30.86
C ILE A 159 29.02 -19.01 -31.96
N ALA A 160 28.85 -17.69 -31.86
CA ALA A 160 29.34 -16.75 -32.87
C ALA A 160 30.87 -16.76 -32.98
N LEU A 161 31.57 -16.85 -31.85
CA LEU A 161 33.04 -17.00 -31.82
C LEU A 161 33.47 -18.35 -32.40
N GLY A 162 32.75 -19.43 -32.12
CA GLY A 162 33.00 -20.75 -32.73
C GLY A 162 32.81 -20.74 -34.25
N GLU A 163 31.70 -20.17 -34.75
CA GLU A 163 31.44 -20.02 -36.19
C GLU A 163 32.53 -19.16 -36.87
N LEU A 164 32.97 -18.07 -36.23
CA LEU A 164 34.04 -17.21 -36.73
C LEU A 164 35.39 -17.94 -36.75
N GLN A 165 35.72 -18.67 -35.68
CA GLN A 165 36.93 -19.49 -35.58
C GLN A 165 36.99 -20.52 -36.71
N GLU A 166 35.89 -21.26 -36.92
CA GLU A 166 35.80 -22.23 -38.01
C GLU A 166 35.89 -21.57 -39.39
N ALA A 167 35.26 -20.41 -39.58
CA ALA A 167 35.32 -19.68 -40.84
C ALA A 167 36.75 -19.20 -41.15
N LEU A 168 37.49 -18.73 -40.15
CA LEU A 168 38.90 -18.34 -40.28
C LEU A 168 39.79 -19.55 -40.59
N ILE A 169 39.57 -20.69 -39.92
CA ILE A 169 40.28 -21.95 -40.23
C ILE A 169 39.97 -22.41 -41.67
N ARG A 170 38.70 -22.37 -42.09
CA ARG A 170 38.30 -22.68 -43.47
C ARG A 170 38.91 -21.71 -44.48
N ALA A 171 38.97 -20.41 -44.17
CA ALA A 171 39.60 -19.42 -45.04
C ALA A 171 41.11 -19.65 -45.18
N GLN A 172 41.78 -20.07 -44.10
CA GLN A 172 43.19 -20.52 -44.15
C GLN A 172 43.37 -21.78 -45.00
N GLN A 173 42.41 -22.70 -44.97
CA GLN A 173 42.41 -23.94 -45.76
C GLN A 173 41.98 -23.73 -47.23
N ALA A 174 41.14 -22.72 -47.50
CA ALA A 174 40.56 -22.41 -48.81
C ALA A 174 41.50 -21.65 -49.77
N GLY A 175 42.81 -21.64 -49.49
CA GLY A 175 43.86 -21.42 -50.50
C GLY A 175 43.85 -22.45 -51.65
N GLY A 176 42.91 -23.40 -51.67
CA GLY A 176 42.59 -24.23 -52.82
C GLY A 176 41.24 -24.95 -52.68
N ALA A 177 40.35 -24.71 -53.66
CA ALA A 177 39.15 -25.46 -54.05
C ALA A 177 37.90 -25.44 -53.12
N GLY A 178 36.77 -25.00 -53.69
CA GLY A 178 35.44 -25.10 -53.09
C GLY A 178 34.67 -26.35 -53.54
N PRO A 179 33.64 -26.80 -52.80
CA PRO A 179 32.74 -27.86 -53.24
C PRO A 179 31.32 -27.38 -53.60
N ASN A 180 30.73 -28.10 -54.56
CA ASN A 180 29.36 -27.98 -55.08
C ASN A 180 28.28 -28.26 -54.02
N VAL A 181 27.13 -27.57 -54.13
CA VAL A 181 25.91 -27.87 -53.36
C VAL A 181 24.71 -28.01 -54.30
N ALA A 182 23.93 -29.08 -54.11
CA ALA A 182 22.68 -29.33 -54.82
C ALA A 182 21.59 -28.31 -54.41
N ALA A 183 20.74 -27.94 -55.36
CA ALA A 183 19.67 -26.95 -55.21
C ALA A 183 18.74 -27.27 -54.01
N ILE A 184 18.82 -26.44 -52.97
CA ILE A 184 17.88 -26.47 -51.84
C ILE A 184 16.71 -25.53 -52.20
N PRO A 185 15.43 -25.97 -52.14
CA PRO A 185 14.28 -25.12 -52.49
C PRO A 185 14.14 -23.89 -51.57
N ASP A 186 13.41 -22.88 -52.03
CA ASP A 186 13.25 -21.55 -51.42
C ASP A 186 12.80 -21.54 -49.96
N GLN A 187 12.07 -22.57 -49.50
CA GLN A 187 11.67 -22.75 -48.09
C GLN A 187 12.85 -22.97 -47.12
N GLY A 188 13.99 -23.47 -47.60
CA GLY A 188 15.15 -23.78 -46.75
C GLY A 188 15.86 -22.54 -46.20
N VAL A 189 15.91 -21.45 -46.99
CA VAL A 189 16.61 -20.20 -46.63
C VAL A 189 15.94 -19.55 -45.43
N PHE A 190 14.61 -19.54 -45.38
CA PHE A 190 13.89 -18.92 -44.27
C PHE A 190 13.75 -19.78 -43.05
N SER A 191 13.60 -21.08 -43.21
CA SER A 191 13.70 -21.99 -42.07
C SER A 191 15.06 -21.81 -41.36
N ALA A 192 16.13 -21.56 -42.12
CA ALA A 192 17.44 -21.21 -41.58
C ALA A 192 17.49 -19.80 -40.95
N PHE A 193 16.83 -18.79 -41.53
CA PHE A 193 16.69 -17.46 -40.92
C PHE A 193 15.97 -17.52 -39.57
N VAL A 194 14.78 -18.12 -39.54
CA VAL A 194 13.92 -18.27 -38.35
C VAL A 194 14.66 -19.02 -37.25
N ALA A 195 15.36 -20.10 -37.60
CA ALA A 195 16.19 -20.86 -36.67
C ALA A 195 17.38 -20.05 -36.15
N LYS A 196 18.17 -19.40 -37.02
CA LYS A 196 19.35 -18.61 -36.61
C LYS A 196 18.99 -17.36 -35.81
N ALA A 197 17.87 -16.71 -36.13
CA ALA A 197 17.35 -15.58 -35.37
C ALA A 197 16.61 -16.01 -34.08
N GLN A 198 16.38 -17.32 -33.90
CA GLN A 198 15.64 -17.91 -32.77
C GLN A 198 14.25 -17.27 -32.59
N ILE A 199 13.54 -17.00 -33.69
CA ILE A 199 12.28 -16.26 -33.66
C ILE A 199 11.24 -16.99 -32.80
N GLN A 200 11.01 -18.28 -33.05
CA GLN A 200 9.99 -19.04 -32.31
C GLN A 200 10.23 -19.05 -30.80
N GLU A 201 11.43 -19.44 -30.36
CA GLU A 201 11.78 -19.52 -28.94
C GLU A 201 11.61 -18.16 -28.24
N ARG A 202 12.10 -17.08 -28.86
CA ARG A 202 12.12 -15.74 -28.24
C ARG A 202 10.75 -15.10 -28.21
N PHE A 203 9.95 -15.27 -29.26
CA PHE A 203 8.59 -14.75 -29.29
C PHE A 203 7.64 -15.57 -28.42
N SER A 204 7.87 -16.87 -28.24
CA SER A 204 7.19 -17.66 -27.21
C SER A 204 7.52 -17.15 -25.80
N ALA A 205 8.78 -16.88 -25.51
CA ALA A 205 9.17 -16.31 -24.22
C ALA A 205 8.61 -14.90 -23.99
N ALA A 206 8.48 -14.08 -25.05
CA ALA A 206 7.84 -12.78 -24.98
C ALA A 206 6.33 -12.91 -24.75
N ALA A 207 5.65 -13.81 -25.47
CA ALA A 207 4.23 -14.10 -25.30
C ALA A 207 3.91 -14.50 -23.86
N SER A 208 4.67 -15.43 -23.26
CA SER A 208 4.49 -15.80 -21.85
C SER A 208 4.67 -14.63 -20.87
N ALA A 209 5.56 -13.67 -21.18
CA ALA A 209 5.72 -12.48 -20.36
C ALA A 209 4.58 -11.46 -20.55
N ILE A 210 3.96 -11.44 -21.74
CA ILE A 210 2.78 -10.64 -22.06
C ILE A 210 1.54 -11.23 -21.38
N ASP A 211 1.35 -12.55 -21.40
CA ASP A 211 0.24 -13.24 -20.71
C ASP A 211 0.20 -12.90 -19.21
N ALA A 212 1.37 -12.67 -18.61
CA ALA A 212 1.47 -12.24 -17.21
C ALA A 212 0.87 -10.83 -16.93
N LEU A 213 0.51 -10.06 -17.97
CA LEU A 213 -0.23 -8.80 -17.85
C LEU A 213 -1.75 -9.02 -17.73
N ASP A 214 -2.28 -10.14 -18.19
CA ASP A 214 -3.74 -10.39 -18.28
C ASP A 214 -4.35 -10.88 -16.95
N ASN A 215 -3.53 -11.43 -16.04
CA ASN A 215 -3.95 -11.99 -14.75
C ASN A 215 -4.17 -10.93 -13.64
N ASN A 216 -4.73 -9.77 -13.97
CA ASN A 216 -4.74 -8.60 -13.10
C ASN A 216 -6.15 -8.07 -12.74
N THR A 217 -7.20 -8.88 -12.90
CA THR A 217 -8.54 -8.56 -12.39
C THR A 217 -8.58 -8.70 -10.88
N LEU A 218 -8.75 -7.56 -10.19
CA LEU A 218 -8.81 -7.48 -8.73
C LEU A 218 -10.17 -6.96 -8.29
N ALA A 219 -10.81 -7.69 -7.39
CA ALA A 219 -12.05 -7.26 -6.76
C ALA A 219 -11.74 -6.17 -5.73
N ILE A 220 -12.25 -4.96 -5.96
CA ILE A 220 -12.25 -3.86 -5.00
C ILE A 220 -13.49 -4.02 -4.14
N THR A 221 -13.28 -4.13 -2.83
CA THR A 221 -14.33 -4.44 -1.85
C THR A 221 -14.85 -3.21 -1.13
N SER A 222 -14.06 -2.15 -1.04
CA SER A 222 -14.49 -0.86 -0.50
C SER A 222 -15.40 -0.12 -1.47
N ASN A 223 -16.25 0.75 -0.91
CA ASN A 223 -17.09 1.67 -1.69
C ASN A 223 -16.33 2.91 -2.19
N TYR A 224 -14.99 2.94 -2.06
CA TYR A 224 -14.22 4.11 -2.46
C TYR A 224 -14.00 4.13 -3.98
N THR A 225 -14.82 4.93 -4.67
CA THR A 225 -14.88 5.01 -6.14
C THR A 225 -13.54 5.33 -6.81
N LEU A 226 -12.63 6.04 -6.13
CA LEU A 226 -11.27 6.27 -6.64
C LEU A 226 -10.55 4.95 -6.92
N LEU A 227 -10.60 4.00 -5.97
CA LEU A 227 -9.89 2.73 -6.09
C LEU A 227 -10.45 1.85 -7.20
N SER A 228 -11.78 1.76 -7.32
CA SER A 228 -12.42 0.99 -8.39
C SER A 228 -12.14 1.60 -9.77
N ASN A 229 -12.20 2.92 -9.90
CA ASN A 229 -11.86 3.62 -11.15
C ASN A 229 -10.39 3.42 -11.54
N MET A 230 -9.46 3.56 -10.59
CA MET A 230 -8.03 3.34 -10.85
C MET A 230 -7.73 1.87 -11.20
N SER A 231 -8.36 0.92 -10.51
CA SER A 231 -8.24 -0.52 -10.83
C SER A 231 -8.70 -0.81 -12.26
N ALA A 232 -9.86 -0.27 -12.65
CA ALA A 232 -10.39 -0.40 -14.00
C ALA A 232 -9.48 0.24 -15.05
N ALA A 233 -8.90 1.41 -14.77
CA ALA A 233 -7.97 2.08 -15.67
C ALA A 233 -6.68 1.28 -15.88
N VAL A 234 -6.06 0.78 -14.80
CA VAL A 234 -4.86 -0.07 -14.89
C VAL A 234 -5.16 -1.37 -15.61
N GLY A 235 -6.27 -2.03 -15.29
CA GLY A 235 -6.73 -3.25 -15.96
C GLY A 235 -7.02 -3.03 -17.45
N GLY A 236 -7.62 -1.90 -17.82
CA GLY A 236 -7.87 -1.50 -19.20
C GLY A 236 -6.58 -1.32 -20.01
N ILE A 237 -5.57 -0.64 -19.43
CA ILE A 237 -4.24 -0.51 -20.04
C ILE A 237 -3.58 -1.88 -20.23
N ALA A 238 -3.60 -2.72 -19.19
CA ALA A 238 -3.00 -4.05 -19.21
C ALA A 238 -3.64 -4.93 -20.30
N ASN A 239 -4.96 -5.11 -20.28
CA ASN A 239 -5.69 -5.95 -21.23
C ASN A 239 -5.49 -5.51 -22.69
N ARG A 240 -5.65 -4.21 -22.98
CA ARG A 240 -5.47 -3.68 -24.35
C ARG A 240 -4.03 -3.83 -24.83
N SER A 241 -3.06 -3.67 -23.94
CA SER A 241 -1.63 -3.92 -24.25
C SER A 241 -1.36 -5.40 -24.50
N THR A 242 -1.93 -6.30 -23.68
CA THR A 242 -1.85 -7.76 -23.85
C THR A 242 -2.36 -8.18 -25.22
N VAL A 243 -3.59 -7.81 -25.56
CA VAL A 243 -4.21 -8.16 -26.85
C VAL A 243 -3.37 -7.68 -28.03
N ALA A 244 -2.92 -6.42 -27.99
CA ALA A 244 -2.15 -5.85 -29.09
C ALA A 244 -0.77 -6.53 -29.25
N LEU A 245 -0.08 -6.82 -28.14
CA LEU A 245 1.24 -7.45 -28.15
C LEU A 245 1.17 -8.94 -28.50
N LEU A 246 0.18 -9.69 -28.01
CA LEU A 246 -0.01 -11.11 -28.34
C LEU A 246 -0.35 -11.33 -29.81
N ASN A 247 -1.10 -10.40 -30.43
CA ASN A 247 -1.36 -10.43 -31.86
C ASN A 247 -0.04 -10.36 -32.66
N PHE A 248 0.87 -9.46 -32.24
CA PHE A 248 2.20 -9.36 -32.86
C PHE A 248 3.05 -10.62 -32.63
N THR A 249 3.12 -11.14 -31.40
CA THR A 249 3.94 -12.32 -31.12
C THR A 249 3.43 -13.57 -31.84
N SER A 250 2.10 -13.72 -31.97
CA SER A 250 1.47 -14.83 -32.70
C SER A 250 1.84 -14.81 -34.18
N GLU A 251 1.75 -13.65 -34.84
CA GLU A 251 2.15 -13.50 -36.25
C GLU A 251 3.64 -13.87 -36.44
N MET A 252 4.49 -13.48 -35.49
CA MET A 252 5.93 -13.78 -35.53
C MET A 252 6.25 -15.26 -35.32
N GLN A 253 5.50 -15.97 -34.48
CA GLN A 253 5.67 -17.40 -34.24
C GLN A 253 5.26 -18.27 -35.44
N ALA A 254 4.35 -17.77 -36.27
CA ALA A 254 3.81 -18.46 -37.43
C ALA A 254 4.77 -18.51 -38.64
N LEU A 255 5.88 -17.76 -38.62
CA LEU A 255 6.80 -17.61 -39.76
C LEU A 255 7.54 -18.88 -40.23
N ASN A 256 7.41 -20.02 -39.55
CA ASN A 256 8.14 -21.24 -39.89
C ASN A 256 7.54 -21.96 -41.11
N GLY A 257 8.38 -22.37 -42.07
CA GLY A 257 7.96 -23.13 -43.26
C GLY A 257 7.35 -22.31 -44.41
N TYR A 258 7.36 -20.98 -44.29
CA TYR A 258 6.83 -20.07 -45.32
C TYR A 258 7.69 -20.02 -46.60
N THR A 259 7.02 -19.80 -47.72
CA THR A 259 7.61 -19.39 -49.01
C THR A 259 7.99 -17.91 -48.99
N TYR A 260 8.71 -17.41 -50.01
CA TYR A 260 9.03 -15.98 -50.16
C TYR A 260 7.77 -15.09 -50.09
N GLU A 261 6.72 -15.43 -50.84
CA GLU A 261 5.46 -14.66 -50.92
C GLU A 261 4.70 -14.65 -49.58
N SER A 262 4.42 -15.83 -49.01
CA SER A 262 3.71 -15.94 -47.73
C SER A 262 4.45 -15.24 -46.57
N MET A 263 5.79 -15.21 -46.60
CA MET A 263 6.58 -14.47 -45.63
C MET A 263 6.56 -12.96 -45.85
N GLN A 264 6.59 -12.48 -47.09
CA GLN A 264 6.43 -11.05 -47.39
C GLN A 264 5.09 -10.55 -46.84
N GLU A 265 4.01 -11.31 -47.07
CA GLU A 265 2.69 -10.99 -46.54
C GLU A 265 2.69 -10.97 -45.01
N ALA A 266 3.24 -11.99 -44.35
CA ALA A 266 3.28 -12.08 -42.89
C ALA A 266 4.09 -10.95 -42.25
N LEU A 267 5.27 -10.63 -42.78
CA LEU A 267 6.08 -9.51 -42.28
C LEU A 267 5.42 -8.15 -42.56
N THR A 268 4.65 -8.03 -43.66
CA THR A 268 3.85 -6.83 -43.94
C THR A 268 2.73 -6.68 -42.91
N ARG A 269 1.99 -7.76 -42.61
CA ARG A 269 0.98 -7.77 -41.53
C ARG A 269 1.60 -7.43 -40.18
N ALA A 270 2.75 -8.03 -39.84
CA ALA A 270 3.48 -7.72 -38.61
C ALA A 270 3.85 -6.23 -38.53
N GLY A 271 4.30 -5.62 -39.64
CA GLY A 271 4.56 -4.17 -39.73
C GLY A 271 3.32 -3.30 -39.50
N GLN A 272 2.15 -3.72 -39.99
CA GLN A 272 0.87 -3.06 -39.73
C GLN A 272 0.48 -3.18 -38.25
N ILE A 273 0.59 -4.38 -37.65
CA ILE A 273 0.33 -4.60 -36.21
C ILE A 273 1.24 -3.71 -35.35
N LEU A 274 2.54 -3.63 -35.67
CA LEU A 274 3.48 -2.75 -34.98
C LEU A 274 3.06 -1.28 -35.04
N THR A 275 2.52 -0.84 -36.18
CA THR A 275 2.00 0.53 -36.34
C THR A 275 0.77 0.76 -35.47
N SER A 276 -0.16 -0.21 -35.43
CA SER A 276 -1.32 -0.17 -34.54
C SER A 276 -0.94 -0.13 -33.05
N ILE A 277 0.04 -0.93 -32.64
CA ILE A 277 0.57 -0.91 -31.25
C ILE A 277 1.15 0.47 -30.93
N LYS A 278 1.94 1.05 -31.83
CA LYS A 278 2.52 2.39 -31.64
C LYS A 278 1.45 3.47 -31.47
N THR A 279 0.38 3.40 -32.25
CA THR A 279 -0.77 4.33 -32.11
C THR A 279 -1.50 4.12 -30.78
N LEU A 280 -1.70 2.87 -30.38
CA LEU A 280 -2.33 2.51 -29.10
C LEU A 280 -1.53 3.10 -27.92
N ILE A 281 -0.22 2.87 -27.86
CA ILE A 281 0.60 3.31 -26.73
C ILE A 281 0.88 4.81 -26.72
N SER A 282 0.75 5.51 -27.85
CA SER A 282 0.98 6.96 -27.93
C SER A 282 -0.25 7.81 -27.62
N SER A 283 -1.45 7.30 -27.91
CA SER A 283 -2.68 8.09 -27.81
C SER A 283 -3.91 7.31 -27.35
N GLY A 284 -3.83 5.98 -27.33
CA GLY A 284 -4.98 5.12 -27.04
C GLY A 284 -5.36 5.07 -25.55
N PHE A 285 -4.52 5.55 -24.64
CA PHE A 285 -4.71 5.44 -23.19
C PHE A 285 -5.01 6.77 -22.47
N ASN A 286 -5.37 7.83 -23.22
CA ASN A 286 -5.57 9.17 -22.64
C ASN A 286 -6.68 9.22 -21.57
N ASN A 287 -7.75 8.44 -21.76
CA ASN A 287 -8.85 8.37 -20.78
C ASN A 287 -8.38 7.70 -19.50
N GLU A 288 -7.66 6.58 -19.60
CA GLU A 288 -7.09 5.88 -18.46
C GLU A 288 -6.06 6.75 -17.72
N TYR A 289 -5.22 7.50 -18.44
CA TYR A 289 -4.29 8.44 -17.81
C TYR A 289 -5.00 9.52 -17.00
N THR A 290 -6.11 10.08 -17.49
CA THR A 290 -6.88 11.08 -16.74
C THR A 290 -7.37 10.54 -15.39
N VAL A 291 -7.75 9.24 -15.34
CA VAL A 291 -8.17 8.59 -14.09
C VAL A 291 -6.98 8.33 -13.16
N LEU A 292 -5.81 7.99 -13.72
CA LEU A 292 -4.60 7.71 -12.95
C LEU A 292 -3.89 8.97 -12.45
N GLU A 293 -4.15 10.12 -13.08
CA GLU A 293 -3.62 11.44 -12.71
C GLU A 293 -4.37 12.08 -11.52
N ASN A 294 -4.54 11.32 -10.43
CA ASN A 294 -5.24 11.75 -9.23
C ASN A 294 -4.53 12.94 -8.54
N ARG A 295 -5.28 13.95 -8.10
CA ARG A 295 -4.76 15.17 -7.42
C ARG A 295 -3.61 15.85 -8.20
N ASN A 296 -3.69 15.86 -9.53
CA ASN A 296 -2.66 16.39 -10.42
C ASN A 296 -1.30 15.71 -10.23
N LYS A 297 -1.27 14.45 -9.78
CA LYS A 297 -0.05 13.64 -9.64
C LYS A 297 0.05 12.70 -10.83
N THR A 298 1.15 12.77 -11.56
CA THR A 298 1.34 12.02 -12.81
C THR A 298 2.18 10.76 -12.66
N TYR A 299 2.60 10.37 -11.45
CA TYR A 299 3.58 9.30 -11.25
C TYR A 299 3.20 7.98 -11.93
N ILE A 300 1.98 7.47 -11.75
CA ILE A 300 1.56 6.22 -12.40
C ILE A 300 1.51 6.39 -13.93
N SER A 301 0.87 7.46 -14.41
CA SER A 301 0.79 7.72 -15.86
C SER A 301 2.18 7.88 -16.49
N ASP A 302 3.14 8.48 -15.78
CA ASP A 302 4.51 8.66 -16.24
C ASP A 302 5.27 7.33 -16.25
N MET A 303 5.07 6.45 -15.25
CA MET A 303 5.62 5.09 -15.29
C MET A 303 5.10 4.28 -16.49
N PHE A 304 3.83 4.44 -16.84
CA PHE A 304 3.27 3.84 -18.05
C PHE A 304 3.87 4.44 -19.32
N LYS A 305 3.92 5.79 -19.42
CA LYS A 305 4.52 6.49 -20.56
C LYS A 305 5.98 6.06 -20.75
N ASP A 306 6.76 5.95 -19.68
CA ASP A 306 8.16 5.48 -19.72
C ASP A 306 8.28 4.03 -20.19
N SER A 307 7.43 3.14 -19.67
CA SER A 307 7.37 1.74 -20.11
C SER A 307 7.00 1.64 -21.59
N PHE A 308 6.04 2.44 -22.05
CA PHE A 308 5.63 2.51 -23.45
C PHE A 308 6.65 3.18 -24.37
N ASN A 309 7.41 4.15 -23.88
CA ASN A 309 8.53 4.73 -24.61
C ASN A 309 9.61 3.67 -24.88
N ARG A 310 9.96 2.85 -23.87
CA ARG A 310 10.88 1.71 -24.04
C ARG A 310 10.34 0.70 -25.04
N LEU A 311 9.06 0.36 -24.93
CA LEU A 311 8.39 -0.53 -25.89
C LEU A 311 8.44 0.05 -27.32
N SER A 312 8.09 1.31 -27.50
CA SER A 312 8.11 1.99 -28.80
C SER A 312 9.50 1.98 -29.46
N ILE A 313 10.57 2.16 -28.68
CA ILE A 313 11.96 2.09 -29.16
C ILE A 313 12.27 0.67 -29.68
N VAL A 314 11.94 -0.36 -28.90
CA VAL A 314 12.17 -1.77 -29.30
C VAL A 314 11.36 -2.14 -30.54
N LEU A 315 10.08 -1.77 -30.58
CA LEU A 315 9.20 -2.01 -31.72
C LEU A 315 9.67 -1.26 -32.99
N SER A 316 10.26 -0.07 -32.84
CA SER A 316 10.85 0.68 -33.96
C SER A 316 12.10 0.00 -34.51
N SER A 317 12.96 -0.52 -33.65
CA SER A 317 14.11 -1.33 -34.07
C SER A 317 13.65 -2.56 -34.85
N PHE A 318 12.60 -3.23 -34.37
CA PHE A 318 11.99 -4.37 -35.06
C PHE A 318 11.44 -4.02 -36.44
N GLN A 319 10.66 -2.94 -36.52
CA GLN A 319 10.05 -2.49 -37.77
C GLN A 319 11.12 -2.19 -38.83
N LEU A 320 12.21 -1.50 -38.43
CA LEU A 320 13.33 -1.22 -39.33
C LEU A 320 14.03 -2.49 -39.82
N SER A 321 14.25 -3.48 -38.95
CA SER A 321 14.86 -4.75 -39.33
C SER A 321 13.99 -5.52 -40.32
N PHE A 322 12.67 -5.58 -40.09
CA PHE A 322 11.74 -6.31 -40.98
C PHE A 322 11.45 -5.59 -42.28
N SER A 323 11.25 -4.26 -42.30
CA SER A 323 11.02 -3.53 -43.56
C SER A 323 12.15 -3.75 -44.57
N ARG A 324 13.39 -3.88 -44.09
CA ARG A 324 14.53 -4.14 -44.98
C ARG A 324 14.59 -5.60 -45.46
N ILE A 325 14.09 -6.55 -44.68
CA ILE A 325 13.91 -7.95 -45.13
C ILE A 325 12.77 -8.03 -46.16
N VAL A 326 11.66 -7.32 -45.90
CA VAL A 326 10.52 -7.20 -46.83
C VAL A 326 10.95 -6.58 -48.16
N ASN A 327 11.80 -5.55 -48.16
CA ASN A 327 12.31 -4.96 -49.40
C ASN A 327 13.20 -5.93 -50.20
N ASN A 328 14.05 -6.70 -49.52
CA ASN A 328 14.87 -7.72 -50.18
C ASN A 328 14.00 -8.84 -50.75
N LEU A 329 12.95 -9.24 -50.02
CA LEU A 329 11.93 -10.19 -50.49
C LEU A 329 11.23 -9.72 -51.75
N ASP A 330 10.77 -8.48 -51.75
CA ASP A 330 10.09 -7.86 -52.89
C ASP A 330 11.01 -7.79 -54.11
N ALA A 331 12.28 -7.45 -53.90
CA ALA A 331 13.30 -7.44 -54.97
C ALA A 331 13.54 -8.84 -55.57
N ILE A 332 13.48 -9.90 -54.76
CA ILE A 332 13.60 -11.29 -55.24
C ILE A 332 12.37 -11.69 -56.05
N ILE A 333 11.17 -11.42 -55.54
CA ILE A 333 9.90 -11.73 -56.20
C ILE A 333 9.79 -11.00 -57.55
N GLN A 334 10.23 -9.75 -57.60
CA GLN A 334 10.26 -8.93 -58.81
C GLN A 334 11.46 -9.26 -59.73
N GLY A 335 12.34 -10.20 -59.34
CA GLY A 335 13.50 -10.64 -60.12
C GLY A 335 14.65 -9.63 -60.25
N THR A 336 14.62 -8.55 -59.46
CA THR A 336 15.66 -7.50 -59.43
C THR A 336 16.84 -7.89 -58.53
N LEU A 337 16.62 -8.74 -57.53
CA LEU A 337 17.65 -9.41 -56.74
C LEU A 337 17.69 -10.90 -57.09
N ARG A 338 18.79 -11.37 -57.68
CA ARG A 338 18.97 -12.79 -58.03
C ARG A 338 19.63 -13.56 -56.89
N VAL A 339 18.92 -14.53 -56.35
CA VAL A 339 19.49 -15.55 -55.44
C VAL A 339 19.97 -16.71 -56.29
N ASP A 340 21.26 -17.06 -56.17
CA ASP A 340 21.82 -18.18 -56.93
C ASP A 340 21.29 -19.51 -56.37
N PRO A 341 20.49 -20.29 -57.13
CA PRO A 341 19.94 -21.54 -56.65
C PRO A 341 20.98 -22.64 -56.45
N ALA A 342 22.19 -22.50 -57.03
CA ALA A 342 23.31 -23.43 -56.86
C ALA A 342 24.24 -23.04 -55.69
N ALA A 343 24.07 -21.86 -55.11
CA ALA A 343 24.85 -21.42 -53.96
C ALA A 343 24.43 -22.16 -52.68
N ASP A 344 25.38 -22.29 -51.73
CA ASP A 344 25.09 -22.87 -50.43
C ASP A 344 24.01 -22.06 -49.67
N LEU A 345 23.36 -22.73 -48.70
CA LEU A 345 22.28 -22.15 -47.92
C LEU A 345 22.67 -20.89 -47.15
N ALA A 346 23.92 -20.78 -46.69
CA ALA A 346 24.41 -19.63 -45.95
C ALA A 346 24.64 -18.42 -46.86
N VAL A 347 25.14 -18.62 -48.08
CA VAL A 347 25.29 -17.58 -49.11
C VAL A 347 23.91 -17.06 -49.54
N ARG A 348 22.96 -17.96 -49.79
CA ARG A 348 21.57 -17.59 -50.11
C ARG A 348 20.91 -16.84 -48.96
N LEU A 349 21.10 -17.30 -47.73
CA LEU A 349 20.62 -16.58 -46.53
C LEU A 349 21.25 -15.20 -46.40
N ALA A 350 22.54 -15.04 -46.66
CA ALA A 350 23.22 -13.75 -46.58
C ALA A 350 22.71 -12.73 -47.61
N GLN A 351 22.25 -13.20 -48.77
CA GLN A 351 21.63 -12.36 -49.82
C GLN A 351 20.22 -11.87 -49.41
N VAL A 352 19.44 -12.72 -48.72
CA VAL A 352 18.10 -12.37 -48.23
C VAL A 352 18.16 -11.54 -46.93
N ALA A 353 18.91 -12.03 -45.95
CA ALA A 353 19.10 -11.44 -44.63
C ALA A 353 20.54 -11.65 -44.13
N SER A 354 21.38 -10.62 -44.31
CA SER A 354 22.76 -10.62 -43.80
C SER A 354 22.87 -11.09 -42.35
N LEU A 355 24.02 -11.66 -41.94
CA LEU A 355 24.28 -12.04 -40.54
C LEU A 355 23.98 -10.92 -39.54
N ARG A 356 24.29 -9.67 -39.90
CA ARG A 356 23.95 -8.48 -39.13
C ARG A 356 22.43 -8.36 -38.89
N ARG A 357 21.61 -8.64 -39.91
CA ARG A 357 20.14 -8.59 -39.81
C ARG A 357 19.57 -9.68 -38.92
N VAL A 358 20.09 -10.90 -39.05
CA VAL A 358 19.74 -12.03 -38.17
C VAL A 358 20.02 -11.64 -36.72
N PHE A 359 21.17 -11.03 -36.45
CA PHE A 359 21.53 -10.54 -35.12
C PHE A 359 20.62 -9.39 -34.64
N GLU A 360 20.31 -8.40 -35.49
CA GLU A 360 19.41 -7.29 -35.14
C GLU A 360 18.01 -7.80 -34.73
N VAL A 361 17.44 -8.77 -35.45
CA VAL A 361 16.13 -9.38 -35.12
C VAL A 361 16.21 -10.20 -33.83
N ARG A 362 17.30 -10.95 -33.63
CA ARG A 362 17.56 -11.70 -32.40
C ARG A 362 17.69 -10.77 -31.17
N GLN A 363 18.38 -9.64 -31.34
CA GLN A 363 18.58 -8.68 -30.28
C GLN A 363 17.26 -7.95 -29.94
N ALA A 364 16.53 -7.51 -30.96
CA ALA A 364 15.23 -6.85 -30.76
C ALA A 364 14.22 -7.76 -30.04
N SER A 365 14.15 -9.05 -30.39
CA SER A 365 13.28 -10.02 -29.71
C SER A 365 13.67 -10.26 -28.25
N THR A 366 14.96 -10.20 -27.94
CA THR A 366 15.45 -10.25 -26.55
C THR A 366 15.00 -9.01 -25.77
N TYR A 367 15.16 -7.83 -26.36
CA TYR A 367 14.77 -6.57 -25.72
C TYR A 367 13.26 -6.42 -25.56
N LEU A 368 12.45 -7.05 -26.41
CA LEU A 368 10.99 -7.04 -26.26
C LEU A 368 10.57 -7.61 -24.91
N ARG A 369 11.06 -8.81 -24.56
CA ARG A 369 10.78 -9.41 -23.24
C ARG A 369 11.40 -8.60 -22.10
N GLY A 370 12.72 -8.40 -22.14
CA GLY A 370 13.46 -7.91 -20.97
C GLY A 370 13.40 -6.39 -20.77
N ALA A 371 13.51 -5.61 -21.84
CA ALA A 371 13.66 -4.16 -21.76
C ALA A 371 12.34 -3.40 -21.99
N ALA A 372 11.31 -4.06 -22.55
CA ALA A 372 10.01 -3.44 -22.83
C ALA A 372 8.86 -4.05 -22.00
N ILE A 373 8.64 -5.37 -22.04
CA ILE A 373 7.52 -6.01 -21.35
C ILE A 373 7.72 -6.04 -19.82
N ALA A 374 8.94 -6.32 -19.34
CA ALA A 374 9.18 -6.41 -17.89
C ALA A 374 8.90 -5.08 -17.12
N PRO A 375 9.35 -3.90 -17.59
CA PRO A 375 8.97 -2.61 -16.97
C PRO A 375 7.45 -2.34 -16.98
N LEU A 376 6.76 -2.71 -18.06
CA LEU A 376 5.30 -2.57 -18.14
C LEU A 376 4.61 -3.47 -17.10
N ASN A 377 5.04 -4.72 -16.99
CA ASN A 377 4.50 -5.67 -16.00
C ASN A 377 4.74 -5.18 -14.56
N TYR A 378 5.93 -4.65 -14.28
CA TYR A 378 6.22 -4.02 -12.99
C TYR A 378 5.29 -2.84 -12.69
N THR A 379 5.06 -1.97 -13.68
CA THR A 379 4.17 -0.80 -13.53
C THR A 379 2.74 -1.22 -13.21
N VAL A 380 2.18 -2.17 -13.97
CA VAL A 380 0.84 -2.72 -13.72
C VAL A 380 0.74 -3.32 -12.32
N LYS A 381 1.66 -4.22 -11.97
CA LYS A 381 1.63 -4.91 -10.67
C LYS A 381 1.81 -3.96 -9.50
N SER A 382 2.77 -3.05 -9.55
CA SER A 382 3.04 -2.10 -8.47
C SER A 382 1.85 -1.16 -8.22
N ALA A 383 1.21 -0.67 -9.29
CA ALA A 383 0.01 0.16 -9.18
C ALA A 383 -1.16 -0.61 -8.54
N LEU A 384 -1.42 -1.83 -9.01
CA LEU A 384 -2.48 -2.67 -8.48
C LEU A 384 -2.24 -3.11 -7.03
N GLU A 385 -0.99 -3.41 -6.65
CA GLU A 385 -0.62 -3.70 -5.26
C GLU A 385 -0.95 -2.54 -4.33
N ASN A 386 -0.66 -1.30 -4.74
CA ASN A 386 -1.00 -0.11 -3.95
C ASN A 386 -2.52 0.08 -3.83
N ILE A 387 -3.26 -0.17 -4.92
CA ILE A 387 -4.74 -0.09 -4.93
C ILE A 387 -5.35 -1.14 -3.98
N VAL A 388 -4.95 -2.40 -4.07
CA VAL A 388 -5.46 -3.48 -3.19
C VAL A 388 -5.12 -3.23 -1.73
N ARG A 389 -3.92 -2.71 -1.45
CA ARG A 389 -3.55 -2.33 -0.09
C ARG A 389 -4.42 -1.18 0.44
N GLY A 390 -4.68 -0.18 -0.39
CA GLY A 390 -5.61 0.91 -0.06
C GLY A 390 -7.04 0.42 0.18
N ASP A 391 -7.49 -0.55 -0.61
CA ASP A 391 -8.82 -1.17 -0.48
C ASP A 391 -8.98 -1.89 0.85
N GLY A 392 -8.05 -2.81 1.16
CA GLY A 392 -8.08 -3.56 2.42
C GLY A 392 -7.96 -2.65 3.66
N PHE A 393 -7.18 -1.57 3.57
CA PHE A 393 -7.13 -0.55 4.61
C PHE A 393 -8.47 0.18 4.78
N THR A 394 -9.11 0.58 3.68
CA THR A 394 -10.40 1.30 3.72
C THR A 394 -11.47 0.44 4.40
N VAL A 395 -11.59 -0.84 4.01
CA VAL A 395 -12.54 -1.79 4.62
C VAL A 395 -12.27 -1.98 6.12
N ASN A 396 -11.00 -2.14 6.51
CA ASN A 396 -10.63 -2.30 7.91
C ASN A 396 -10.97 -1.04 8.73
N ALA A 397 -10.66 0.14 8.22
CA ALA A 397 -10.95 1.41 8.89
C ALA A 397 -12.46 1.68 9.02
N GLU A 398 -13.25 1.30 8.00
CA GLU A 398 -14.72 1.35 8.07
C GLU A 398 -15.25 0.40 9.14
N SER A 399 -14.76 -0.85 9.18
CA SER A 399 -15.12 -1.83 10.20
C SER A 399 -14.79 -1.33 11.62
N LYS A 400 -13.65 -0.67 11.82
CA LYS A 400 -13.28 -0.06 13.11
C LYS A 400 -14.19 1.10 13.50
N SER A 401 -14.65 1.88 12.53
CA SER A 401 -15.61 2.95 12.76
C SER A 401 -16.97 2.40 13.18
N GLN A 402 -17.43 1.31 12.56
CA GLN A 402 -18.68 0.62 12.92
C GLN A 402 -18.58 -0.04 14.31
N GLU A 403 -17.44 -0.66 14.63
CA GLU A 403 -17.16 -1.23 15.95
C GLU A 403 -17.23 -0.16 17.06
N ALA A 404 -16.60 0.99 16.85
CA ALA A 404 -16.64 2.10 17.81
C ALA A 404 -18.06 2.65 18.04
N ILE A 405 -18.89 2.74 17.00
CA ILE A 405 -20.30 3.15 17.13
C ILE A 405 -21.05 2.14 18.00
N LEU A 406 -20.93 0.85 17.70
CA LEU A 406 -21.60 -0.20 18.45
C LEU A 406 -21.19 -0.21 19.93
N LEU A 407 -19.89 -0.06 20.22
CA LEU A 407 -19.39 -0.01 21.60
C LEU A 407 -19.86 1.24 22.35
N THR A 408 -20.03 2.36 21.64
CA THR A 408 -20.60 3.58 22.24
C THR A 408 -22.06 3.35 22.62
N GLN A 409 -22.87 2.79 21.72
CA GLN A 409 -24.26 2.45 22.00
C GLN A 409 -24.39 1.51 23.21
N GLN A 410 -23.55 0.47 23.27
CA GLN A 410 -23.52 -0.44 24.43
C GLN A 410 -23.14 0.26 25.73
N THR A 411 -22.27 1.28 25.67
CA THR A 411 -21.91 2.08 26.85
C THR A 411 -23.08 2.92 27.34
N VAL A 412 -23.85 3.51 26.42
CA VAL A 412 -25.05 4.29 26.76
C VAL A 412 -26.12 3.37 27.36
N GLU A 413 -26.40 2.22 26.73
CA GLU A 413 -27.35 1.23 27.23
C GLU A 413 -26.97 0.73 28.64
N GLN A 414 -25.68 0.49 28.89
CA GLN A 414 -25.20 0.09 30.20
C GLN A 414 -25.37 1.21 31.23
N PHE A 415 -25.05 2.45 30.85
CA PHE A 415 -25.26 3.62 31.70
C PHE A 415 -26.74 3.79 32.09
N ASP A 416 -27.67 3.64 31.15
CA ASP A 416 -29.11 3.76 31.43
C ASP A 416 -29.62 2.65 32.34
N SER A 417 -29.13 1.43 32.14
CA SER A 417 -29.42 0.28 33.00
C SER A 417 -29.00 0.56 34.44
N ASP A 418 -27.75 0.99 34.64
CA ASP A 418 -27.20 1.29 35.96
C ASP A 418 -27.95 2.45 36.64
N LEU A 419 -28.28 3.50 35.87
CA LEU A 419 -29.04 4.64 36.35
C LEU A 419 -30.47 4.24 36.76
N SER A 420 -31.10 3.34 36.03
CA SER A 420 -32.43 2.79 36.35
C SER A 420 -32.42 1.99 37.65
N TYR A 421 -31.40 1.15 37.86
CA TYR A 421 -31.22 0.42 39.12
C TYR A 421 -31.04 1.37 40.31
N MET A 422 -30.17 2.38 40.16
CA MET A 422 -29.97 3.39 41.21
C MET A 422 -31.23 4.20 41.50
N THR A 423 -32.00 4.53 40.46
CA THR A 423 -33.25 5.28 40.62
C THR A 423 -34.29 4.46 41.38
N THR A 424 -34.39 3.17 41.09
CA THR A 424 -35.28 2.25 41.81
C THR A 424 -34.93 2.19 43.30
N ASP A 425 -33.64 2.09 43.64
CA ASP A 425 -33.18 2.06 45.02
C ASP A 425 -33.42 3.39 45.76
N ALA A 426 -33.18 4.52 45.09
CA ALA A 426 -33.47 5.83 45.63
C ALA A 426 -34.98 6.07 45.85
N LEU A 427 -35.84 5.60 44.94
CA LEU A 427 -37.30 5.64 45.11
C LEU A 427 -37.73 4.84 46.34
N TYR A 428 -37.25 3.60 46.47
CA TYR A 428 -37.53 2.76 47.64
C TYR A 428 -37.10 3.44 48.94
N THR A 429 -35.92 4.08 48.94
CA THR A 429 -35.40 4.79 50.11
C THR A 429 -36.31 5.96 50.52
N ILE A 430 -36.82 6.73 49.57
CA ILE A 430 -37.76 7.84 49.84
C ILE A 430 -39.10 7.31 50.37
N GLU A 431 -39.63 6.23 49.78
CA GLU A 431 -40.88 5.57 50.21
C GLU A 431 -40.77 4.98 51.61
N TYR A 432 -39.61 4.41 51.94
CA TYR A 432 -39.32 3.83 53.25
C TYR A 432 -39.49 4.83 54.39
N ALA A 433 -39.23 6.12 54.16
CA ALA A 433 -39.43 7.16 55.16
C ALA A 433 -40.89 7.26 55.63
N GLY A 434 -41.85 7.19 54.70
CA GLY A 434 -43.28 7.19 55.02
C GLY A 434 -43.70 5.93 55.76
N ILE A 435 -43.24 4.76 55.29
CA ILE A 435 -43.55 3.45 55.91
C ILE A 435 -43.09 3.39 57.37
N ILE A 436 -41.87 3.86 57.66
CA ILE A 436 -41.35 3.87 59.03
C ILE A 436 -42.12 4.84 59.91
N TYR A 437 -42.45 6.02 59.40
CA TYR A 437 -43.25 6.97 60.16
C TYR A 437 -44.66 6.44 60.49
N GLU A 438 -45.32 5.77 59.54
CA GLU A 438 -46.60 5.09 59.78
C GLU A 438 -46.47 3.97 60.83
N GLY A 439 -45.36 3.24 60.84
CA GLY A 439 -45.05 2.21 61.84
C GLY A 439 -44.88 2.75 63.26
N GLU A 440 -44.47 4.02 63.41
CA GLU A 440 -44.33 4.74 64.69
C GLU A 440 -45.64 5.45 65.12
N SER A 441 -46.80 4.97 64.63
CA SER A 441 -48.10 5.60 64.91
C SER A 441 -48.35 5.78 66.41
N PHE A 442 -48.66 7.02 66.78
CA PHE A 442 -49.08 7.44 68.12
C PHE A 442 -50.59 7.68 68.21
N ASP A 443 -51.38 7.22 67.23
CA ASP A 443 -52.82 7.50 67.14
C ASP A 443 -53.59 7.04 68.39
N PHE A 444 -53.17 5.93 68.99
CA PHE A 444 -53.78 5.41 70.22
C PHE A 444 -53.56 6.33 71.44
N LEU A 445 -52.54 7.20 71.41
CA LEU A 445 -52.28 8.19 72.46
C LEU A 445 -53.10 9.48 72.27
N LEU A 446 -53.62 9.75 71.07
CA LEU A 446 -54.30 11.01 70.74
C LEU A 446 -55.44 11.35 71.70
N PRO A 447 -56.38 10.45 72.07
CA PRO A 447 -57.46 10.79 73.00
C PRO A 447 -56.95 11.28 74.36
N ASN A 448 -55.86 10.69 74.86
CA ASN A 448 -55.25 11.07 76.13
C ASN A 448 -54.47 12.38 76.01
N LEU A 449 -53.76 12.58 74.89
CA LEU A 449 -53.04 13.82 74.61
C LEU A 449 -53.99 15.01 74.46
N GLU A 450 -55.12 14.84 73.76
CA GLU A 450 -56.12 15.89 73.51
C GLU A 450 -56.81 16.35 74.81
N ALA A 451 -56.90 15.49 75.81
CA ALA A 451 -57.45 15.82 77.13
C ALA A 451 -56.52 16.73 77.98
N ILE A 452 -55.25 16.87 77.60
CA ILE A 452 -54.27 17.72 78.32
C ILE A 452 -54.41 19.18 77.89
N SER A 453 -54.60 20.10 78.85
CA SER A 453 -54.97 21.50 78.58
C SER A 453 -53.97 22.25 77.68
N THR A 454 -52.69 21.88 77.75
CA THR A 454 -51.60 22.49 76.99
C THR A 454 -51.35 21.88 75.60
N TYR A 455 -51.97 20.75 75.24
CA TYR A 455 -51.75 20.04 73.98
C TYR A 455 -51.99 20.93 72.74
N ALA A 456 -53.16 21.56 72.68
CA ALA A 456 -53.56 22.38 71.53
C ALA A 456 -52.58 23.53 71.26
N LYS A 457 -51.95 24.07 72.31
CA LYS A 457 -51.02 25.20 72.21
C LYS A 457 -49.60 24.78 71.82
N TYR A 458 -49.11 23.65 72.29
CA TYR A 458 -47.69 23.30 72.18
C TYR A 458 -47.39 22.09 71.31
N LEU A 459 -48.31 21.13 71.17
CA LEU A 459 -48.00 19.82 70.56
C LEU A 459 -48.86 19.48 69.33
N LYS A 460 -50.10 19.97 69.24
CA LYS A 460 -50.97 19.75 68.06
C LYS A 460 -50.31 20.18 66.74
N GLY A 461 -49.74 21.39 66.70
CA GLY A 461 -49.07 21.93 65.51
C GLY A 461 -47.85 21.11 65.08
N PRO A 462 -46.88 20.84 65.98
CA PRO A 462 -45.71 20.03 65.65
C PRO A 462 -46.03 18.61 65.16
N LEU A 463 -47.00 17.92 65.77
CA LEU A 463 -47.42 16.59 65.31
C LEU A 463 -48.12 16.65 63.94
N GLY A 464 -48.94 17.67 63.72
CA GLY A 464 -49.53 17.93 62.40
C GLY A 464 -48.46 18.12 61.32
N GLN A 465 -47.42 18.91 61.60
CA GLN A 465 -46.32 19.11 60.66
C GLN A 465 -45.57 17.82 60.35
N LEU A 466 -45.26 16.98 61.34
CA LEU A 466 -44.63 15.68 61.08
C LEU A 466 -45.52 14.76 60.24
N ASN A 467 -46.84 14.73 60.51
CA ASN A 467 -47.80 13.99 59.69
C ASN A 467 -47.82 14.50 58.25
N ASP A 468 -47.74 15.82 58.03
CA ASP A 468 -47.70 16.41 56.70
C ASP A 468 -46.38 16.06 55.98
N THR A 469 -45.23 16.18 56.65
CA THR A 469 -43.89 15.89 56.11
C THR A 469 -43.76 14.45 55.60
N PHE A 470 -44.27 13.46 56.35
CA PHE A 470 -44.21 12.05 55.98
C PHE A 470 -45.50 11.53 55.32
N SER A 471 -46.44 12.42 55.01
CA SER A 471 -47.68 12.04 54.34
C SER A 471 -47.42 11.38 52.99
N ALA A 472 -48.34 10.51 52.56
CA ALA A 472 -48.31 9.92 51.22
C ALA A 472 -48.20 10.98 50.11
N ALA A 473 -48.73 12.19 50.32
CA ALA A 473 -48.61 13.30 49.37
C ALA A 473 -47.18 13.86 49.28
N SER A 474 -46.52 14.10 50.41
CA SER A 474 -45.12 14.59 50.45
C SER A 474 -44.14 13.56 49.90
N VAL A 475 -44.32 12.28 50.25
CA VAL A 475 -43.53 11.17 49.69
C VAL A 475 -43.74 11.10 48.18
N ALA A 476 -44.99 11.11 47.71
CA ALA A 476 -45.31 11.06 46.28
C ALA A 476 -44.76 12.26 45.51
N GLU A 477 -44.72 13.46 46.09
CA GLU A 477 -44.11 14.63 45.45
C GLU A 477 -42.62 14.37 45.13
N LYS A 478 -41.88 13.87 46.12
CA LYS A 478 -40.43 13.63 46.03
C LYS A 478 -40.09 12.46 45.11
N THR A 479 -40.84 11.36 45.16
CA THR A 479 -40.65 10.22 44.25
C THR A 479 -41.01 10.58 42.81
N ASN A 480 -42.10 11.33 42.58
CA ASN A 480 -42.46 11.81 41.25
C ASN A 480 -41.41 12.77 40.68
N LEU A 481 -40.87 13.68 41.50
CA LEU A 481 -39.80 14.58 41.08
C LEU A 481 -38.56 13.80 40.64
N LEU A 482 -38.11 12.82 41.45
CA LEU A 482 -36.96 11.98 41.12
C LEU A 482 -37.19 11.25 39.79
N ASN A 483 -38.33 10.57 39.65
CA ASN A 483 -38.63 9.79 38.45
C ASN A 483 -38.69 10.66 37.18
N GLN A 484 -39.35 11.82 37.25
CA GLN A 484 -39.42 12.77 36.13
C GLN A 484 -38.03 13.33 35.78
N THR A 485 -37.23 13.65 36.79
CA THR A 485 -35.90 14.22 36.61
C THR A 485 -34.97 13.23 35.92
N ILE A 486 -34.97 11.97 36.35
CA ILE A 486 -34.15 10.93 35.72
C ILE A 486 -34.67 10.57 34.32
N THR A 487 -35.99 10.48 34.12
CA THR A 487 -36.56 10.26 32.78
C THR A 487 -36.13 11.34 31.79
N ASN A 488 -36.12 12.61 32.23
CA ASN A 488 -35.64 13.72 31.41
C ASN A 488 -34.12 13.72 31.22
N TYR A 489 -33.37 13.18 32.19
CA TYR A 489 -31.93 12.99 32.07
C TYR A 489 -31.62 11.98 30.95
N THR A 490 -32.17 10.76 31.03
CA THR A 490 -31.90 9.67 30.07
C THR A 490 -32.31 10.08 28.66
N THR A 491 -33.55 10.58 28.50
CA THR A 491 -34.06 11.06 27.21
C THR A 491 -33.12 12.07 26.52
N GLN A 492 -32.43 12.92 27.30
CA GLN A 492 -31.47 13.86 26.73
C GLN A 492 -30.09 13.23 26.49
N SER A 493 -29.58 12.42 27.43
CA SER A 493 -28.27 11.80 27.27
C SER A 493 -28.18 10.82 26.11
N ASP A 494 -29.29 10.17 25.77
CA ASP A 494 -29.38 9.21 24.65
C ASP A 494 -29.15 9.88 23.28
N THR A 495 -29.29 11.21 23.22
CA THR A 495 -29.11 11.96 21.97
C THR A 495 -27.67 12.40 21.74
N PHE A 496 -26.76 12.19 22.71
CA PHE A 496 -25.42 12.77 22.64
C PHE A 496 -24.49 12.02 21.67
N ASP A 497 -24.81 10.80 21.25
CA ASP A 497 -24.04 10.00 20.29
C ASP A 497 -24.76 9.70 18.96
N ASP A 498 -25.98 10.22 18.77
CA ASP A 498 -26.80 10.04 17.55
C ASP A 498 -26.08 10.39 16.24
N ASP A 499 -25.16 11.35 16.29
CA ASP A 499 -24.46 11.89 15.12
C ASP A 499 -23.17 11.14 14.77
N LEU A 500 -22.74 10.13 15.55
CA LEU A 500 -21.46 9.44 15.33
C LEU A 500 -21.32 8.80 13.94
N VAL A 501 -22.40 8.22 13.41
CA VAL A 501 -22.42 7.69 12.04
C VAL A 501 -22.04 8.77 11.02
N THR A 502 -22.60 9.98 11.18
CA THR A 502 -22.34 11.12 10.29
C THR A 502 -20.94 11.67 10.55
N LEU A 503 -20.55 11.83 11.81
CA LEU A 503 -19.24 12.33 12.22
C LEU A 503 -18.11 11.48 11.62
N TYR A 504 -18.19 10.15 11.78
CA TYR A 504 -17.19 9.23 11.23
C TYR A 504 -17.26 9.16 9.71
N GLY A 505 -18.47 9.09 9.14
CA GLY A 505 -18.70 9.05 7.70
C GLY A 505 -18.18 10.28 6.95
N VAL A 506 -18.13 11.45 7.59
CA VAL A 506 -17.63 12.70 6.97
C VAL A 506 -16.17 12.99 7.31
N HIS A 507 -15.78 12.86 8.58
CA HIS A 507 -14.49 13.34 9.06
C HIS A 507 -13.44 12.23 9.12
N VAL A 508 -13.75 11.09 9.73
CA VAL A 508 -12.80 9.95 9.76
C VAL A 508 -12.56 9.43 8.35
N SER A 509 -13.59 9.38 7.50
CA SER A 509 -13.45 9.01 6.09
C SER A 509 -12.48 9.91 5.33
N ARG A 510 -12.37 11.21 5.68
CA ARG A 510 -11.39 12.12 5.07
C ARG A 510 -9.96 11.72 5.43
N ALA A 511 -9.70 11.35 6.68
CA ALA A 511 -8.39 10.85 7.10
C ALA A 511 -8.05 9.53 6.38
N ILE A 512 -9.00 8.60 6.29
CA ILE A 512 -8.87 7.34 5.52
C ILE A 512 -8.50 7.64 4.07
N GLN A 513 -9.28 8.50 3.40
CA GLN A 513 -9.06 8.87 2.01
C GLN A 513 -7.70 9.53 1.80
N SER A 514 -7.24 10.39 2.71
CA SER A 514 -5.93 11.06 2.57
C SER A 514 -4.76 10.06 2.51
N VAL A 515 -4.75 9.06 3.40
CA VAL A 515 -3.73 8.02 3.46
C VAL A 515 -3.77 7.13 2.21
N VAL A 516 -4.97 6.77 1.75
CA VAL A 516 -5.16 5.99 0.51
C VAL A 516 -4.68 6.76 -0.70
N GLN A 517 -5.05 8.04 -0.82
CA GLN A 517 -4.67 8.89 -1.95
C GLN A 517 -3.16 9.01 -2.10
N VAL A 518 -2.42 9.18 -1.00
CA VAL A 518 -0.95 9.23 -1.02
C VAL A 518 -0.34 7.88 -1.41
N LEU A 519 -0.92 6.76 -0.95
CA LEU A 519 -0.46 5.43 -1.36
C LEU A 519 -0.65 5.20 -2.86
N VAL A 520 -1.85 5.45 -3.39
CA VAL A 520 -2.18 5.17 -4.79
C VAL A 520 -1.60 6.18 -5.75
N ALA A 521 -1.29 7.40 -5.32
CA ALA A 521 -0.52 8.35 -6.13
C ALA A 521 0.85 7.79 -6.52
N SER A 522 1.38 6.81 -5.78
CA SER A 522 2.64 6.10 -6.09
C SER A 522 3.85 7.03 -6.26
N GLY A 523 3.83 8.18 -5.57
CA GLY A 523 4.97 9.09 -5.52
C GLY A 523 6.16 8.51 -4.73
N PRO A 524 7.32 9.20 -4.74
CA PRO A 524 8.56 8.71 -4.14
C PRO A 524 8.44 8.36 -2.65
N TYR A 525 7.59 9.07 -1.91
CA TYR A 525 7.34 8.83 -0.48
C TYR A 525 5.99 8.15 -0.18
N GLY A 526 5.20 7.78 -1.20
CA GLY A 526 3.81 7.35 -1.03
C GLY A 526 3.65 6.16 -0.08
N ARG A 527 4.47 5.11 -0.26
CA ARG A 527 4.45 3.92 0.63
C ARG A 527 4.94 4.26 2.05
N TYR A 528 5.93 5.13 2.18
CA TYR A 528 6.43 5.55 3.50
C TYR A 528 5.35 6.30 4.29
N CYS A 529 4.74 7.31 3.67
CA CYS A 529 3.69 8.11 4.31
C CYS A 529 2.45 7.28 4.65
N TYR A 530 2.08 6.34 3.77
CA TYR A 530 1.06 5.35 4.09
C TYR A 530 1.40 4.60 5.38
N HIS A 531 2.59 4.00 5.47
CA HIS A 531 2.99 3.20 6.64
C HIS A 531 3.14 4.03 7.92
N LYS A 532 3.48 5.31 7.81
CA LYS A 532 3.57 6.26 8.93
C LYS A 532 2.20 6.59 9.53
N HIS A 533 1.19 6.81 8.68
CA HIS A 533 -0.09 7.39 9.13
C HIS A 533 -1.25 6.39 9.20
N TYR A 534 -1.23 5.28 8.44
CA TYR A 534 -2.35 4.32 8.48
C TYR A 534 -2.68 3.78 9.89
N PRO A 535 -1.72 3.51 10.80
CA PRO A 535 -2.06 3.01 12.14
C PRO A 535 -2.72 4.08 13.01
N LEU A 536 -2.41 5.36 12.77
CA LEU A 536 -3.03 6.48 13.47
C LEU A 536 -4.49 6.60 13.06
N VAL A 537 -4.76 6.54 11.75
CA VAL A 537 -6.13 6.61 11.21
C VAL A 537 -6.99 5.44 11.68
N LEU A 538 -6.44 4.23 11.80
CA LEU A 538 -7.18 3.07 12.32
C LEU A 538 -7.67 3.23 13.76
N ARG A 539 -7.03 4.11 14.55
CA ARG A 539 -7.38 4.31 15.97
C ARG A 539 -8.37 5.43 16.21
N LEU A 540 -8.50 6.40 15.31
CA LEU A 540 -9.32 7.60 15.49
C LEU A 540 -10.73 7.32 16.07
N ALA A 541 -11.47 6.39 15.47
CA ALA A 541 -12.82 6.07 15.92
C ALA A 541 -12.84 5.35 17.28
N MET A 542 -11.87 4.47 17.52
CA MET A 542 -11.74 3.74 18.80
C MET A 542 -11.32 4.68 19.94
N ASP A 543 -10.34 5.56 19.68
CA ASP A 543 -9.87 6.55 20.66
C ASP A 543 -11.02 7.53 21.02
N ASN A 544 -11.85 7.91 20.03
CA ASN A 544 -13.05 8.73 20.30
C ASN A 544 -14.10 7.98 21.14
N TYR A 545 -14.35 6.70 20.84
CA TYR A 545 -15.20 5.85 21.68
C TYR A 545 -14.68 5.79 23.13
N GLU A 546 -13.38 5.58 23.33
CA GLU A 546 -12.78 5.51 24.67
C GLU A 546 -12.97 6.83 25.44
N ASP A 547 -12.77 7.97 24.78
CA ASP A 547 -13.00 9.29 25.37
C ASP A 547 -14.49 9.48 25.76
N ILE A 548 -15.43 9.08 24.90
CA ILE A 548 -16.87 9.17 25.18
C ILE A 548 -17.25 8.23 26.34
N SER A 549 -16.77 6.99 26.33
CA SER A 549 -17.06 6.00 27.38
C SER A 549 -16.61 6.50 28.76
N LEU A 550 -15.45 7.14 28.81
CA LEU A 550 -14.95 7.77 30.04
C LEU A 550 -15.85 8.91 30.55
N CYS A 551 -16.53 9.64 29.65
CA CYS A 551 -17.50 10.66 30.05
C CYS A 551 -18.69 10.04 30.81
N TYR A 552 -19.29 8.97 30.27
CA TYR A 552 -20.41 8.29 30.91
C TYR A 552 -20.01 7.66 32.26
N GLN A 553 -18.85 7.00 32.32
CA GLN A 553 -18.33 6.43 33.57
C GLN A 553 -18.17 7.48 34.67
N ARG A 554 -17.58 8.63 34.33
CA ARG A 554 -17.34 9.72 35.31
C ARG A 554 -18.62 10.34 35.83
N GLU A 555 -19.64 10.51 35.00
CA GLU A 555 -20.92 11.04 35.47
C GLU A 555 -21.72 9.98 36.24
N MET A 556 -21.58 8.69 35.91
CA MET A 556 -22.18 7.61 36.70
C MET A 556 -21.66 7.62 38.15
N ASP A 557 -20.34 7.74 38.35
CA ASP A 557 -19.75 7.87 39.69
C ASP A 557 -20.34 9.05 40.50
N ARG A 558 -20.63 10.18 39.83
CA ARG A 558 -21.23 11.35 40.48
C ARG A 558 -22.71 11.14 40.80
N LEU A 559 -23.44 10.43 39.96
CA LEU A 559 -24.83 10.08 40.22
C LEU A 559 -24.93 9.09 41.39
N TYR A 560 -23.96 8.19 41.58
CA TYR A 560 -23.88 7.33 42.77
C TYR A 560 -23.76 8.16 44.06
N HIS A 561 -22.95 9.21 44.04
CA HIS A 561 -22.89 10.14 45.18
C HIS A 561 -24.22 10.87 45.41
N THR A 562 -24.96 11.18 44.35
CA THR A 562 -26.28 11.80 44.46
C THR A 562 -27.30 10.85 45.11
N GLN A 563 -27.30 9.57 44.72
CA GLN A 563 -28.11 8.54 45.39
C GLN A 563 -27.72 8.41 46.87
N GLY A 564 -26.42 8.39 47.19
CA GLY A 564 -25.95 8.38 48.57
C GLY A 564 -26.41 9.59 49.40
N MET A 565 -26.53 10.77 48.78
CA MET A 565 -27.11 11.95 49.43
C MET A 565 -28.60 11.79 49.72
N ILE A 566 -29.37 11.13 48.84
CA ILE A 566 -30.78 10.80 49.09
C ILE A 566 -30.88 9.91 50.33
N THR A 567 -30.09 8.84 50.40
CA THR A 567 -30.06 7.94 51.55
C THR A 567 -29.71 8.68 52.84
N GLY A 568 -28.65 9.50 52.83
CA GLY A 568 -28.25 10.26 54.02
C GLY A 568 -29.31 11.25 54.49
N VAL A 569 -30.04 11.92 53.58
CA VAL A 569 -31.15 12.81 53.95
C VAL A 569 -32.29 12.04 54.58
N VAL A 570 -32.67 10.89 54.01
CA VAL A 570 -33.74 10.02 54.55
C VAL A 570 -33.38 9.51 55.96
N GLU A 571 -32.16 9.04 56.17
CA GLU A 571 -31.68 8.61 57.49
C GLU A 571 -31.73 9.75 58.52
N LEU A 572 -31.32 10.97 58.13
CA LEU A 572 -31.33 12.14 59.00
C LEU A 572 -32.74 12.59 59.41
N VAL A 573 -33.76 12.38 58.56
CA VAL A 573 -35.14 12.73 58.90
C VAL A 573 -35.79 11.65 59.77
N LEU A 574 -35.50 10.37 59.50
CA LEU A 574 -35.97 9.25 60.31
C LEU A 574 -35.41 9.27 61.73
N TYR A 575 -34.12 9.63 61.88
CA TYR A 575 -33.51 9.79 63.20
C TYR A 575 -34.25 10.81 64.09
N ASN A 576 -34.87 11.85 63.49
CA ASN A 576 -35.60 12.85 64.27
C ASN A 576 -36.94 12.31 64.81
N VAL A 577 -37.47 11.21 64.27
CA VAL A 577 -38.77 10.64 64.68
C VAL A 577 -38.66 9.29 65.41
N GLU A 578 -37.49 8.66 65.43
CA GLU A 578 -37.23 7.34 66.04
C GLU A 578 -37.66 7.20 67.52
N GLN A 579 -37.72 8.30 68.27
CA GLN A 579 -38.13 8.29 69.68
C GLN A 579 -39.48 8.98 69.95
N LEU A 580 -40.24 9.27 68.90
CA LEU A 580 -41.50 10.02 69.01
C LEU A 580 -42.49 9.31 69.92
N LEU A 581 -42.80 8.05 69.64
CA LEU A 581 -43.78 7.28 70.40
C LEU A 581 -43.42 7.14 71.88
N ASN A 582 -42.16 6.79 72.17
CA ASN A 582 -41.64 6.66 73.54
C ASN A 582 -41.75 7.99 74.31
N THR A 583 -41.40 9.09 73.65
CA THR A 583 -41.42 10.43 74.26
C THR A 583 -42.85 10.89 74.55
N LEU A 584 -43.80 10.60 73.65
CA LEU A 584 -45.22 10.91 73.85
C LEU A 584 -45.85 10.05 74.97
N THR A 585 -45.51 8.76 75.01
CA THR A 585 -45.99 7.82 76.03
C THR A 585 -45.59 8.27 77.43
N LEU A 586 -44.34 8.72 77.62
CA LEU A 586 -43.85 9.24 78.90
C LEU A 586 -44.70 10.42 79.44
N CYS A 587 -45.19 11.30 78.56
CA CYS A 587 -46.04 12.40 78.98
C CYS A 587 -47.44 11.95 79.40
N VAL A 588 -48.00 10.94 78.74
CA VAL A 588 -49.33 10.42 79.03
C VAL A 588 -49.34 9.60 80.33
N ASP A 589 -48.26 8.87 80.62
CA ASP A 589 -48.15 8.01 81.80
C ASP A 589 -47.83 8.76 83.11
N THR A 590 -47.58 10.07 83.04
CA THR A 590 -47.33 10.90 84.22
C THR A 590 -48.59 11.05 85.08
N THR A 591 -48.58 10.60 86.34
CA THR A 591 -49.76 10.65 87.23
C THR A 591 -49.67 11.75 88.31
N PRO A 592 -50.76 12.48 88.61
CA PRO A 592 -52.09 12.41 87.99
C PRO A 592 -52.20 13.22 86.68
N CYS A 593 -52.43 12.54 85.56
CA CYS A 593 -52.82 13.12 84.27
C CYS A 593 -54.34 13.38 84.28
N PRO A 594 -54.87 14.50 83.72
CA PRO A 594 -54.17 15.51 82.90
C PRO A 594 -53.47 16.63 83.69
N SER A 595 -53.73 16.77 85.01
CA SER A 595 -53.27 17.92 85.81
C SER A 595 -51.75 18.04 85.99
N ALA A 596 -51.01 16.93 86.01
CA ALA A 596 -49.55 16.89 86.18
C ALA A 596 -48.79 16.83 84.83
N CYS A 597 -49.50 16.63 83.72
CA CYS A 597 -48.90 16.38 82.40
C CYS A 597 -48.63 17.65 81.59
N ASP A 598 -49.19 18.79 82.00
CA ASP A 598 -49.05 20.07 81.30
C ASP A 598 -47.60 20.56 81.17
N ALA A 599 -46.75 20.28 82.17
CA ALA A 599 -45.34 20.63 82.12
C ALA A 599 -44.56 19.77 81.11
N CYS A 600 -44.91 18.48 81.02
CA CYS A 600 -44.32 17.53 80.07
C CYS A 600 -44.66 17.93 78.63
N VAL A 601 -45.96 18.05 78.32
CA VAL A 601 -46.46 18.42 76.99
C VAL A 601 -45.95 19.78 76.53
N ARG A 602 -45.83 20.76 77.44
CA ARG A 602 -45.24 22.07 77.13
C ARG A 602 -43.75 21.97 76.77
N THR A 603 -42.99 21.14 77.48
CA THR A 603 -41.53 21.01 77.26
C THR A 603 -41.25 20.26 75.97
N ILE A 604 -41.89 19.10 75.80
CA ILE A 604 -41.77 18.26 74.61
C ILE A 604 -42.35 18.95 73.38
N GLY A 605 -43.49 19.64 73.49
CA GLY A 605 -44.07 20.41 72.38
C GLY A 605 -43.15 21.51 71.85
N LYS A 606 -42.38 22.20 72.72
CA LYS A 606 -41.37 23.17 72.27
C LYS A 606 -40.20 22.51 71.50
N TYR A 607 -39.76 21.34 71.96
CA TYR A 607 -38.71 20.58 71.30
C TYR A 607 -39.19 20.09 69.93
N TYR A 608 -40.34 19.41 69.88
CA TYR A 608 -40.90 18.91 68.63
C TYR A 608 -41.29 20.03 67.66
N LYS A 609 -41.64 21.23 68.14
CA LYS A 609 -41.83 22.37 67.23
C LYS A 609 -40.58 22.67 66.40
N THR A 610 -39.40 22.63 67.01
CA THR A 610 -38.14 22.89 66.30
C THR A 610 -37.75 21.70 65.45
N MET A 611 -37.92 20.49 65.99
CA MET A 611 -37.58 19.25 65.31
C MET A 611 -38.46 18.99 64.09
N ALA A 612 -39.78 19.14 64.19
CA ALA A 612 -40.70 18.98 63.06
C ALA A 612 -40.34 19.92 61.91
N LYS A 613 -40.06 21.19 62.24
CA LYS A 613 -39.57 22.17 61.26
C LYS A 613 -38.26 21.71 60.58
N LEU A 614 -37.27 21.26 61.34
CA LEU A 614 -36.00 20.82 60.78
C LEU A 614 -36.12 19.52 59.98
N THR A 615 -37.01 18.60 60.37
CA THR A 615 -37.30 17.37 59.63
C THR A 615 -37.91 17.71 58.27
N ASP A 616 -38.89 18.61 58.25
CA ASP A 616 -39.54 19.12 57.05
C ASP A 616 -38.54 19.79 56.10
N GLU A 617 -37.80 20.78 56.61
CA GLU A 617 -36.77 21.49 55.84
C GLU A 617 -35.68 20.55 55.29
N LYS A 618 -35.29 19.52 56.04
CA LYS A 618 -34.31 18.52 55.58
C LYS A 618 -34.89 17.59 54.52
N TYR A 619 -36.13 17.12 54.68
CA TYR A 619 -36.75 16.24 53.70
C TYR A 619 -36.98 16.97 52.37
N ASP A 620 -37.32 18.25 52.43
CA ASP A 620 -37.46 19.13 51.27
C ASP A 620 -36.13 19.48 50.59
N LEU A 621 -34.97 19.16 51.18
CA LEU A 621 -33.69 19.24 50.45
C LEU A 621 -33.71 18.34 49.22
N LEU A 622 -34.41 17.20 49.26
CA LEU A 622 -34.59 16.30 48.11
C LEU A 622 -35.19 17.06 46.91
N LEU A 623 -36.12 17.98 47.16
CA LEU A 623 -36.76 18.80 46.11
C LEU A 623 -35.79 19.77 45.43
N GLN A 624 -34.66 20.08 46.08
CA GLN A 624 -33.70 21.07 45.59
C GLN A 624 -32.48 20.41 44.96
N PHE A 625 -31.81 19.47 45.65
CA PHE A 625 -30.54 18.96 45.14
C PHE A 625 -30.72 17.92 44.03
N ILE A 626 -31.82 17.15 44.01
CA ILE A 626 -32.08 16.18 42.92
C ILE A 626 -32.09 16.88 41.55
N PRO A 627 -32.92 17.92 41.30
CA PRO A 627 -32.92 18.61 40.01
C PRO A 627 -31.61 19.36 39.75
N TYR A 628 -30.97 19.90 40.80
CA TYR A 628 -29.71 20.61 40.65
C TYR A 628 -28.56 19.69 40.20
N GLU A 629 -28.33 18.58 40.91
CA GLU A 629 -27.22 17.67 40.63
C GLU A 629 -27.40 16.91 39.33
N THR A 630 -28.62 16.48 39.02
CA THR A 630 -28.92 15.81 37.74
C THR A 630 -28.78 16.77 36.55
N SER A 631 -29.24 18.02 36.67
CA SER A 631 -29.04 19.03 35.61
C SER A 631 -27.56 19.37 35.42
N ALA A 632 -26.82 19.53 36.52
CA ALA A 632 -25.38 19.76 36.46
C ALA A 632 -24.65 18.56 35.83
N SER A 633 -25.01 17.34 36.23
CA SER A 633 -24.47 16.10 35.66
C SER A 633 -24.72 16.00 34.16
N LEU A 634 -25.95 16.28 33.71
CA LEU A 634 -26.32 16.24 32.29
C LEU A 634 -25.50 17.25 31.46
N GLN A 635 -25.31 18.46 31.98
CA GLN A 635 -24.49 19.48 31.31
C GLN A 635 -23.01 19.06 31.22
N ARG A 636 -22.47 18.44 32.27
CA ARG A 636 -21.09 17.94 32.29
C ARG A 636 -20.92 16.77 31.31
N LEU A 637 -21.87 15.83 31.29
CA LEU A 637 -21.90 14.73 30.33
C LEU A 637 -21.88 15.27 28.90
N LYS A 638 -22.84 16.15 28.57
CA LYS A 638 -22.94 16.78 27.24
C LYS A 638 -21.64 17.45 26.83
N SER A 639 -21.08 18.27 27.73
CA SER A 639 -19.85 19.02 27.44
C SER A 639 -18.66 18.09 27.22
N CYS A 640 -18.59 16.99 27.97
CA CYS A 640 -17.53 15.99 27.84
C CYS A 640 -17.62 15.24 26.50
N VAL A 641 -18.81 14.76 26.13
CA VAL A 641 -19.04 14.05 24.86
C VAL A 641 -18.77 14.98 23.67
N GLU A 642 -19.27 16.20 23.70
CA GLU A 642 -18.99 17.20 22.65
C GLU A 642 -17.49 17.51 22.53
N PHE A 643 -16.79 17.65 23.66
CA PHE A 643 -15.34 17.86 23.65
C PHE A 643 -14.60 16.68 23.02
N ALA A 644 -15.00 15.43 23.31
CA ALA A 644 -14.43 14.25 22.68
C ALA A 644 -14.58 14.28 21.14
N LYS A 645 -15.75 14.70 20.64
CA LYS A 645 -15.98 14.89 19.19
C LYS A 645 -15.08 15.98 18.61
N TYR A 646 -14.93 17.12 19.28
CA TYR A 646 -14.05 18.20 18.81
C TYR A 646 -12.58 17.79 18.79
N LYS A 647 -12.13 17.01 19.79
CA LYS A 647 -10.79 16.42 19.83
C LYS A 647 -10.54 15.54 18.61
N LEU A 648 -11.49 14.64 18.28
CA LEU A 648 -11.42 13.82 17.07
C LEU A 648 -11.30 14.67 15.79
N LEU A 649 -12.08 15.75 15.68
CA LEU A 649 -12.02 16.65 14.51
C LEU A 649 -10.66 17.31 14.36
N ALA A 650 -10.03 17.72 15.47
CA ALA A 650 -8.69 18.28 15.48
C ALA A 650 -7.64 17.24 15.06
N GLU A 651 -7.70 16.02 15.61
CA GLU A 651 -6.78 14.93 15.26
C GLU A 651 -6.90 14.52 13.79
N VAL A 652 -8.13 14.44 13.25
CA VAL A 652 -8.38 14.23 11.82
C VAL A 652 -7.72 15.32 10.99
N HIS A 653 -7.87 16.59 11.38
CA HIS A 653 -7.27 17.71 10.67
C HIS A 653 -5.74 17.60 10.63
N ASP A 654 -5.12 17.38 11.78
CA ASP A 654 -3.66 17.29 11.92
C ASP A 654 -3.10 16.12 11.10
N ILE A 655 -3.74 14.95 11.16
CA ILE A 655 -3.32 13.79 10.36
C ILE A 655 -3.41 14.09 8.86
N VAL A 656 -4.50 14.70 8.38
CA VAL A 656 -4.67 15.00 6.95
C VAL A 656 -3.59 15.98 6.46
N VAL A 657 -3.30 17.01 7.26
CA VAL A 657 -2.23 17.98 6.95
C VAL A 657 -0.88 17.26 6.90
N ASP A 658 -0.56 16.45 7.89
CA ASP A 658 0.71 15.72 7.98
C ASP A 658 0.89 14.70 6.86
N VAL A 659 -0.16 13.99 6.46
CA VAL A 659 -0.14 13.02 5.36
C VAL A 659 0.27 13.69 4.06
N PHE A 660 -0.31 14.85 3.74
CA PHE A 660 0.02 15.57 2.52
C PHE A 660 1.34 16.31 2.60
N ALA A 661 1.77 16.76 3.79
CA ALA A 661 3.12 17.29 3.98
C ALA A 661 4.18 16.19 3.77
N CYS A 662 3.94 14.99 4.31
CA CYS A 662 4.81 13.82 4.13
C CYS A 662 4.92 13.43 2.65
N GLU A 663 3.82 13.47 1.90
CA GLU A 663 3.82 13.15 0.45
C GLU A 663 4.86 13.98 -0.33
N VAL A 664 5.07 15.23 0.08
CA VAL A 664 6.00 16.16 -0.56
C VAL A 664 7.41 16.07 0.04
N ASN A 665 7.52 16.06 1.36
CA ASN A 665 8.79 16.26 2.07
C ASN A 665 9.48 14.94 2.47
N GLY A 666 8.76 13.83 2.53
CA GLY A 666 9.28 12.56 3.01
C GLY A 666 9.44 12.48 4.54
N PRO A 667 10.35 11.62 5.05
CA PRO A 667 10.58 11.39 6.48
C PRO A 667 11.05 12.59 7.28
#